data_AF-A0A5C2SCL3-F1
#
_entry.id   AF-A0A5C2SCL3-F1
#
_cell.length_a   1.000
_cell.length_b   1.000
_cell.length_c   1.000
_cell.angle_alpha   90.00
_cell.angle_beta   90.00
_cell.angle_gamma   90.00
#
_symmetry.space_group_name_H-M   'P 1'
#
loop_
_entity.id
_entity.type
_entity.pdbx_description
1 polymer ?
#
loop_
_entity_poly.entity_id
_entity_poly.type
_entity_poly.pdbx_seq_one_letter_code
_entity_poly.pdbx_strand_id
1 'polypeptide(L)'
;MDSKSNPQPPEALERLALNNLRCNRGMLPPRSPPARQVGDGTSSSHTQCSEIDASDSAPPLPPATPAPRSPPAARQVAPYSPAPPPKRPPIVLKVNRFREPPQVCKAFEAKVASRDLFDTMVVTSPNMDYVPAYPVQSSVVHMYADGLWGKFEYSRFPQCLERGMWHVACIPATPCLPDVPAVLWTSLSPSNHWKEDSSIGFNGLGYITTDVQEGLLSAATSAIRRIEEFHSPANVREYGRMLVLILRQVLDRMRHLPSSPNVAIAVAAHVQRVCLELCGLRTYSEVVLPRLESSKDCSNEILPVVGAFAREASDAQNLTRVGVPTWFLQPLTQQLPVWRVVESRPWTDRVSGQEMNLPILQRTSTLVGVSNLTGNWQRSMLLTVSKFIAGSHLAPLSLAEVPEEEPPSKRPRTHVDDGAAVHLHMGASTSDSAAPEKKKRTHRGKKRGKGLANKTSQAADPGTANPRPQPSIPKLAELPHPSKTFTPSPWYDCPSVWERALRAASPVIRTVSSAMYFYPPPFLLDTVPSNASLHSIAPHPERARADEKAYRYLHNLARIRRFVRVRIFDPSLSHEPLTIGEWRAALWGDYTMKTHPPQPSGMPSDLRRAVRRQDERNGVTRLCSRVGQLRSYRGDESVEWLAARGNLESIASDPTWRLRLIWESHETNYRAEVMALDTLLVHKSSWLEIHRWEREALVSSIWGRPSSAVTVIPEEQIDKNEFRWGSDELAVETVLKFAVVMTRWPECPQELVDVAAAGRLLPSDFKRIQELVVDFYVRTFVKHYSRLPVPPIAYPLAPPCNGSTLAD
;
A
#
# COMPACT_ATOMS: atom_id res chain seq x y z
N MET A 1 44.41 21.11 -20.15
CA MET A 1 44.15 21.55 -18.76
C MET A 1 42.84 20.90 -18.39
N ASP A 2 42.93 19.76 -17.72
CA ASP A 2 41.85 18.77 -17.68
C ASP A 2 41.61 18.34 -16.24
N SER A 3 40.36 18.38 -15.80
CA SER A 3 39.92 17.77 -14.54
C SER A 3 38.67 16.94 -14.78
N LYS A 4 38.88 15.73 -15.31
CA LYS A 4 37.84 14.69 -15.43
C LYS A 4 37.47 14.18 -14.02
N SER A 5 36.27 14.49 -13.54
CA SER A 5 35.69 13.85 -12.35
C SER A 5 34.90 12.61 -12.76
N ASN A 6 35.45 11.42 -12.49
CA ASN A 6 34.81 10.14 -12.79
C ASN A 6 33.79 9.80 -11.68
N PRO A 7 32.56 9.34 -11.98
CA PRO A 7 31.59 8.95 -10.95
C PRO A 7 32.01 7.64 -10.26
N GLN A 8 31.98 7.61 -8.92
CA GLN A 8 32.26 6.39 -8.14
C GLN A 8 31.01 5.51 -7.94
N PRO A 9 31.18 4.19 -7.68
CA PRO A 9 30.06 3.26 -7.49
C PRO A 9 29.30 3.45 -6.16
N PRO A 10 28.10 2.84 -6.00
CA PRO A 10 27.19 3.13 -4.89
C PRO A 10 27.64 2.70 -3.47
N GLU A 11 28.75 1.98 -3.30
CA GLU A 11 29.27 1.56 -1.98
C GLU A 11 29.70 2.76 -1.10
N ALA A 12 29.92 3.93 -1.69
CA ALA A 12 30.25 5.16 -0.96
C ALA A 12 29.07 5.69 -0.11
N LEU A 13 27.82 5.43 -0.51
CA LEU A 13 26.62 5.90 0.20
C LEU A 13 26.42 5.19 1.55
N GLU A 14 26.76 3.91 1.62
CA GLU A 14 26.67 3.10 2.85
C GLU A 14 27.73 3.54 3.88
N ARG A 15 28.91 3.95 3.42
CA ARG A 15 29.98 4.50 4.28
C ARG A 15 29.70 5.93 4.77
N LEU A 16 28.96 6.73 4.00
CA LEU A 16 28.53 8.07 4.41
C LEU A 16 27.50 8.04 5.55
N ALA A 17 26.60 7.05 5.56
CA ALA A 17 25.67 6.83 6.68
C ALA A 17 26.40 6.53 8.01
N LEU A 18 27.49 5.76 7.96
CA LEU A 18 28.29 5.39 9.14
C LEU A 18 29.24 6.51 9.60
N ASN A 19 29.79 7.32 8.69
CA ASN A 19 30.70 8.42 9.05
C ASN A 19 30.00 9.62 9.70
N ASN A 20 28.70 9.82 9.45
CA ASN A 20 27.90 10.87 10.09
C ASN A 20 27.72 10.69 11.62
N LEU A 21 28.11 9.54 12.19
CA LEU A 21 28.20 9.32 13.63
C LEU A 21 29.50 9.85 14.28
N ARG A 22 30.50 10.28 13.50
CA ARG A 22 31.82 10.73 14.03
C ARG A 22 32.06 12.23 13.98
N CYS A 23 31.36 12.98 13.13
CA CYS A 23 31.56 14.44 12.99
C CYS A 23 30.78 15.25 14.03
N ASN A 24 31.05 15.02 15.34
CA ASN A 24 30.68 15.96 16.40
C ASN A 24 31.51 15.77 17.70
N ARG A 25 32.84 15.87 17.57
CA ARG A 25 33.76 16.09 18.70
C ARG A 25 34.66 17.29 18.43
N GLY A 26 34.24 18.46 18.91
CA GLY A 26 35.05 19.66 18.93
C GLY A 26 36.10 19.64 20.04
N MET A 27 37.33 19.98 19.66
CA MET A 27 38.45 20.57 20.43
C MET A 27 38.55 20.35 21.96
N LEU A 28 39.67 19.75 22.37
CA LEU A 28 40.31 19.96 23.67
C LEU A 28 41.84 20.19 23.46
N PRO A 29 42.52 20.92 24.37
CA PRO A 29 43.88 21.45 24.15
C PRO A 29 45.01 20.41 24.32
N PRO A 30 46.25 20.71 23.87
CA PRO A 30 47.29 19.70 23.72
C PRO A 30 47.92 19.25 25.04
N ARG A 31 48.31 17.97 25.10
CA ARG A 31 49.28 17.44 26.07
C ARG A 31 50.33 16.59 25.36
N SER A 32 51.57 16.72 25.81
CA SER A 32 52.80 16.15 25.25
C SER A 32 52.88 14.61 25.40
N PRO A 33 53.76 13.92 24.63
CA PRO A 33 53.71 12.47 24.46
C PRO A 33 54.55 11.69 25.49
N PRO A 34 54.38 10.35 25.53
CA PRO A 34 55.54 9.49 25.69
C PRO A 34 55.59 8.25 24.77
N ALA A 35 56.82 7.96 24.31
CA ALA A 35 57.50 6.66 24.17
C ALA A 35 56.93 5.48 23.34
N ARG A 36 57.84 4.95 22.51
CA ARG A 36 57.84 3.69 21.73
C ARG A 36 57.69 2.40 22.58
N GLN A 37 57.06 1.39 21.97
CA GLN A 37 57.48 -0.03 21.81
C GLN A 37 56.44 -0.67 20.85
N VAL A 38 56.74 -1.23 19.67
CA VAL A 38 57.60 -2.37 19.27
C VAL A 38 57.12 -3.70 19.87
N GLY A 39 56.65 -4.61 19.00
CA GLY A 39 56.25 -5.98 19.35
C GLY A 39 55.45 -6.66 18.24
N ASP A 40 56.12 -7.44 17.39
CA ASP A 40 55.49 -8.33 16.39
C ASP A 40 54.83 -9.56 17.04
N GLY A 41 53.90 -10.23 16.33
CA GLY A 41 53.28 -11.46 16.82
C GLY A 41 52.25 -12.09 15.88
N THR A 42 52.71 -12.80 14.85
CA THR A 42 51.88 -13.64 13.97
C THR A 42 51.42 -14.95 14.65
N SER A 43 50.19 -15.41 14.40
CA SER A 43 49.90 -16.74 13.81
C SER A 43 48.41 -17.15 13.87
N SER A 44 48.03 -18.03 12.96
CA SER A 44 46.69 -18.59 12.74
C SER A 44 46.49 -19.98 13.37
N SER A 45 45.25 -20.36 13.67
CA SER A 45 44.80 -21.77 13.51
C SER A 45 43.27 -21.95 13.46
N HIS A 46 42.83 -22.96 12.70
CA HIS A 46 41.44 -23.42 12.57
C HIS A 46 41.00 -24.36 13.71
N THR A 47 39.71 -24.31 14.06
CA THR A 47 38.81 -25.49 14.27
C THR A 47 37.36 -24.95 14.28
N GLN A 48 36.51 -25.20 13.27
CA GLN A 48 35.81 -26.42 12.87
C GLN A 48 34.66 -26.81 13.83
N CYS A 49 33.44 -26.81 13.29
CA CYS A 49 32.20 -27.16 13.98
C CYS A 49 31.99 -28.68 14.06
N SER A 50 31.25 -29.13 15.07
CA SER A 50 30.57 -30.43 15.08
C SER A 50 29.21 -30.31 15.78
N GLU A 51 28.17 -30.80 15.11
CA GLU A 51 26.82 -30.98 15.66
C GLU A 51 26.80 -32.11 16.72
N ILE A 52 25.75 -32.18 17.54
CA ILE A 52 24.97 -33.42 17.80
C ILE A 52 23.72 -33.08 18.64
N ASP A 53 22.70 -33.91 18.41
CA ASP A 53 21.30 -33.74 18.78
C ASP A 53 20.88 -34.22 20.19
N ALA A 54 19.70 -33.72 20.58
CA ALA A 54 18.58 -34.41 21.24
C ALA A 54 18.61 -34.91 22.72
N SER A 55 17.51 -34.50 23.38
CA SER A 55 16.53 -35.32 24.13
C SER A 55 16.66 -35.56 25.64
N ASP A 56 15.55 -35.26 26.31
CA ASP A 56 15.14 -35.66 27.66
C ASP A 56 15.24 -37.17 27.91
N SER A 57 15.54 -37.55 29.16
CA SER A 57 14.63 -38.33 30.04
C SER A 57 15.33 -38.74 31.34
N ALA A 58 14.72 -38.44 32.49
CA ALA A 58 15.21 -38.87 33.80
C ALA A 58 14.33 -39.97 34.43
N PRO A 59 14.93 -41.04 34.96
CA PRO A 59 14.32 -41.87 36.01
C PRO A 59 15.34 -42.13 37.18
N PRO A 60 15.10 -42.99 38.19
CA PRO A 60 14.63 -42.50 39.49
C PRO A 60 15.50 -42.91 40.71
N LEU A 61 15.09 -42.43 41.89
CA LEU A 61 15.70 -42.66 43.22
C LEU A 61 15.68 -44.12 43.71
N PRO A 62 16.70 -44.53 44.49
CA PRO A 62 16.61 -45.53 45.56
C PRO A 62 16.77 -44.92 46.99
N PRO A 63 16.46 -45.67 48.08
CA PRO A 63 15.92 -45.07 49.30
C PRO A 63 16.85 -45.01 50.55
N ALA A 64 16.26 -44.50 51.64
CA ALA A 64 16.88 -44.04 52.89
C ALA A 64 17.50 -45.11 53.81
N THR A 65 18.36 -44.63 54.74
CA THR A 65 18.77 -45.30 56.00
C THR A 65 19.15 -44.21 57.05
N PRO A 66 19.27 -44.50 58.37
CA PRO A 66 18.60 -43.67 59.38
C PRO A 66 19.52 -42.79 60.25
N ALA A 67 18.88 -41.92 61.04
CA ALA A 67 19.51 -40.86 61.83
C ALA A 67 20.37 -41.31 63.03
N PRO A 68 21.38 -40.50 63.38
CA PRO A 68 21.92 -40.42 64.73
C PRO A 68 21.59 -39.08 65.44
N ARG A 69 21.50 -39.19 66.76
CA ARG A 69 21.03 -38.25 67.80
C ARG A 69 21.68 -36.86 67.83
N SER A 70 20.91 -35.88 68.31
CA SER A 70 21.27 -34.47 68.48
C SER A 70 22.36 -34.20 69.54
N PRO A 71 23.31 -33.27 69.29
CA PRO A 71 24.14 -32.63 70.31
C PRO A 71 23.46 -31.37 70.92
N PRO A 72 23.93 -30.87 72.08
CA PRO A 72 23.19 -29.90 72.90
C PRO A 72 23.33 -28.43 72.47
N ALA A 73 22.42 -27.59 72.98
CA ALA A 73 22.26 -26.19 72.58
C ALA A 73 23.46 -25.28 72.93
N ALA A 74 24.10 -24.72 71.91
CA ALA A 74 25.01 -23.59 72.03
C ALA A 74 24.25 -22.26 71.87
N ARG A 75 24.58 -21.26 72.69
CA ARG A 75 23.95 -19.92 72.69
C ARG A 75 24.08 -19.24 71.32
N GLN A 76 22.96 -18.90 70.69
CA GLN A 76 22.93 -17.94 69.59
C GLN A 76 23.25 -16.54 70.11
N VAL A 77 24.36 -15.96 69.66
CA VAL A 77 24.58 -14.51 69.74
C VAL A 77 23.82 -13.89 68.56
N ALA A 78 22.83 -13.06 68.85
CA ALA A 78 22.05 -12.40 67.80
C ALA A 78 22.94 -11.45 66.98
N PRO A 79 22.89 -11.47 65.64
CA PRO A 79 23.60 -10.50 64.83
C PRO A 79 23.03 -9.10 65.09
N TYR A 80 23.92 -8.17 65.43
CA TYR A 80 23.58 -6.79 65.74
C TYR A 80 23.17 -6.07 64.44
N SER A 81 21.89 -6.13 64.10
CA SER A 81 21.33 -5.44 62.93
C SER A 81 21.25 -3.94 63.25
N PRO A 82 22.07 -3.07 62.62
CA PRO A 82 22.03 -1.65 62.91
C PRO A 82 20.65 -1.08 62.57
N ALA A 83 20.06 -0.34 63.51
CA ALA A 83 18.74 0.24 63.32
C ALA A 83 18.71 1.07 62.02
N PRO A 84 17.67 0.91 61.15
CA PRO A 84 17.60 1.65 59.91
C PRO A 84 17.64 3.15 60.21
N PRO A 85 18.46 3.94 59.48
CA PRO A 85 18.61 5.36 59.78
C PRO A 85 17.24 6.07 59.72
N PRO A 86 16.99 7.05 60.59
CA PRO A 86 15.69 7.70 60.68
C PRO A 86 15.29 8.25 59.31
N LYS A 87 14.11 7.81 58.81
CA LYS A 87 13.57 8.26 57.53
C LYS A 87 13.48 9.78 57.55
N ARG A 88 14.30 10.45 56.72
CA ARG A 88 14.27 11.91 56.58
C ARG A 88 12.84 12.32 56.21
N PRO A 89 12.29 13.41 56.78
CA PRO A 89 10.95 13.86 56.44
C PRO A 89 10.89 14.17 54.93
N PRO A 90 9.79 13.81 54.24
CA PRO A 90 9.68 14.02 52.81
C PRO A 90 9.83 15.52 52.49
N ILE A 91 10.69 15.85 51.53
CA ILE A 91 10.80 17.22 51.03
C ILE A 91 9.44 17.59 50.43
N VAL A 92 8.88 18.74 50.82
CA VAL A 92 7.61 19.27 50.32
C VAL A 92 7.91 20.50 49.45
N LEU A 93 7.25 20.62 48.31
CA LEU A 93 7.34 21.83 47.48
C LEU A 93 6.80 23.02 48.27
N LYS A 94 7.64 24.04 48.47
CA LYS A 94 7.25 25.29 49.13
C LYS A 94 7.26 26.41 48.11
N VAL A 95 6.15 27.12 48.02
CA VAL A 95 6.07 28.38 47.26
C VAL A 95 7.03 29.39 47.89
N ASN A 96 7.72 30.16 47.06
CA ASN A 96 8.64 31.20 47.49
C ASN A 96 7.88 32.36 48.18
N ARG A 97 8.60 33.34 48.73
CA ARG A 97 7.98 34.45 49.49
C ARG A 97 7.37 35.54 48.59
N PHE A 98 7.50 35.42 47.27
CA PHE A 98 7.12 36.44 46.30
C PHE A 98 5.80 36.04 45.64
N ARG A 99 4.79 36.93 45.64
CA ARG A 99 3.40 36.53 45.35
C ARG A 99 3.07 36.36 43.87
N GLU A 100 3.78 37.04 42.98
CA GLU A 100 3.48 37.06 41.54
C GLU A 100 4.60 36.39 40.74
N PRO A 101 4.31 35.33 39.96
CA PRO A 101 5.32 34.68 39.12
C PRO A 101 5.78 35.62 38.00
N PRO A 102 7.10 35.68 37.70
CA PRO A 102 7.60 36.41 36.54
C PRO A 102 7.08 35.78 35.24
N GLN A 103 7.10 36.54 34.13
CA GLN A 103 6.73 36.01 32.82
C GLN A 103 7.56 34.77 32.47
N VAL A 104 8.87 34.84 32.72
CA VAL A 104 9.85 33.75 32.60
C VAL A 104 10.83 33.86 33.76
N CYS A 105 11.21 32.72 34.36
CA CYS A 105 12.32 32.64 35.32
C CYS A 105 13.53 31.90 34.71
N LYS A 106 14.62 31.75 35.47
CA LYS A 106 15.80 31.01 34.95
C LYS A 106 15.44 29.55 34.68
N ALA A 107 16.12 28.92 33.72
CA ALA A 107 15.80 27.55 33.26
C ALA A 107 15.77 26.45 34.34
N PHE A 108 16.41 26.68 35.49
CA PHE A 108 16.44 25.75 36.63
C PHE A 108 15.50 26.16 37.77
N GLU A 109 14.90 27.35 37.69
CA GLU A 109 13.85 27.84 38.59
C GLU A 109 12.47 27.39 38.07
N ALA A 110 11.48 27.34 38.94
CA ALA A 110 10.15 26.84 38.62
C ALA A 110 9.10 27.95 38.73
N LYS A 111 8.74 28.56 37.60
CA LYS A 111 7.54 29.41 37.49
C LYS A 111 6.30 28.61 37.90
N VAL A 112 6.24 27.34 37.45
CA VAL A 112 5.36 26.33 38.02
C VAL A 112 6.11 25.02 38.30
N ALA A 113 5.67 24.27 39.30
CA ALA A 113 6.16 22.92 39.62
C ALA A 113 4.99 21.95 39.88
N SER A 114 5.15 20.69 39.47
CA SER A 114 4.26 19.59 39.84
C SER A 114 5.03 18.34 40.25
N ARG A 115 4.45 17.58 41.18
CA ARG A 115 5.07 16.41 41.86
C ARG A 115 4.40 15.08 41.52
N ASP A 116 3.49 15.09 40.56
CA ASP A 116 2.45 14.07 40.34
C ASP A 116 2.94 12.61 40.21
N LEU A 117 4.14 12.40 39.65
CA LEU A 117 4.58 11.07 39.19
C LEU A 117 5.84 10.50 39.88
N PHE A 118 6.53 11.28 40.73
CA PHE A 118 7.82 10.86 41.29
C PHE A 118 8.03 11.37 42.73
N ASP A 119 8.47 10.49 43.64
CA ASP A 119 8.76 10.86 45.03
C ASP A 119 9.95 11.83 45.16
N THR A 120 10.97 11.63 44.31
CA THR A 120 12.30 12.25 44.37
C THR A 120 12.57 13.26 43.25
N MET A 121 11.72 13.31 42.22
CA MET A 121 11.84 14.22 41.08
C MET A 121 10.64 15.17 41.04
N VAL A 122 10.82 16.31 40.40
CA VAL A 122 9.79 17.32 40.19
C VAL A 122 9.83 17.78 38.74
N VAL A 123 8.66 17.96 38.13
CA VAL A 123 8.54 18.58 36.82
C VAL A 123 8.34 20.07 37.03
N THR A 124 9.23 20.87 36.45
CA THR A 124 9.25 22.33 36.60
C THR A 124 9.17 23.00 35.24
N SER A 125 8.45 24.12 35.12
CA SER A 125 8.55 24.97 33.93
C SER A 125 9.11 26.34 34.29
N PRO A 126 10.08 26.86 33.53
CA PRO A 126 10.59 28.21 33.72
C PRO A 126 9.76 29.26 32.94
N ASN A 127 9.07 28.87 31.87
CA ASN A 127 8.37 29.78 30.96
C ASN A 127 6.85 29.52 30.81
N MET A 128 6.33 28.38 31.27
CA MET A 128 4.90 28.04 31.17
C MET A 128 4.16 28.17 32.50
N ASP A 129 2.85 28.40 32.40
CA ASP A 129 1.93 28.55 33.53
C ASP A 129 1.27 27.24 33.99
N TYR A 130 1.60 26.11 33.37
CA TYR A 130 1.06 24.80 33.68
C TYR A 130 2.11 23.70 33.50
N VAL A 131 1.85 22.53 34.09
CA VAL A 131 2.60 21.30 33.83
C VAL A 131 1.64 20.31 33.12
N PRO A 132 1.96 19.78 31.94
CA PRO A 132 1.20 18.71 31.31
C PRO A 132 1.57 17.35 31.92
N ALA A 133 0.67 16.36 31.80
CA ALA A 133 0.94 14.98 32.16
C ALA A 133 2.22 14.47 31.48
N TYR A 134 3.19 14.01 32.27
CA TYR A 134 4.47 13.52 31.76
C TYR A 134 4.32 12.16 31.06
N PRO A 135 4.84 11.97 29.83
CA PRO A 135 4.73 10.73 29.09
C PRO A 135 5.71 9.67 29.64
N VAL A 136 5.37 9.09 30.79
CA VAL A 136 6.06 7.92 31.35
C VAL A 136 6.09 6.83 30.30
N GLN A 137 7.29 6.37 29.93
CA GLN A 137 7.51 5.35 28.90
C GLN A 137 6.73 4.07 29.22
N SER A 138 5.98 3.59 28.24
CA SER A 138 5.26 2.32 28.28
C SER A 138 5.93 1.32 27.35
N SER A 139 5.83 0.03 27.68
CA SER A 139 6.22 -1.07 26.78
C SER A 139 5.28 -1.25 25.58
N VAL A 140 4.13 -0.58 25.63
CA VAL A 140 3.04 -0.60 24.65
C VAL A 140 2.48 0.81 24.49
N VAL A 141 2.42 1.31 23.26
CA VAL A 141 1.63 2.50 22.91
C VAL A 141 0.25 2.03 22.44
N HIS A 142 -0.81 2.66 22.95
CA HIS A 142 -2.20 2.36 22.60
C HIS A 142 -2.73 3.43 21.63
N MET A 143 -3.62 3.02 20.74
CA MET A 143 -4.39 3.93 19.89
C MET A 143 -5.81 4.08 20.46
N TYR A 144 -6.31 5.30 20.46
CA TYR A 144 -7.62 5.67 20.99
C TYR A 144 -8.63 5.88 19.87
N ALA A 145 -9.92 5.98 20.21
CA ALA A 145 -11.02 6.00 19.23
C ALA A 145 -11.00 7.19 18.25
N ASP A 146 -10.18 8.20 18.50
CA ASP A 146 -9.90 9.36 17.64
C ASP A 146 -8.68 9.17 16.71
N GLY A 147 -8.02 8.00 16.74
CA GLY A 147 -6.82 7.69 15.95
C GLY A 147 -5.52 8.23 16.54
N LEU A 148 -5.56 8.83 17.73
CA LEU A 148 -4.40 9.40 18.43
C LEU A 148 -3.84 8.42 19.47
N TRP A 149 -2.62 8.70 19.95
CA TRP A 149 -1.90 7.84 20.90
C TRP A 149 -1.99 8.29 22.37
N GLY A 150 -3.06 9.00 22.73
CA GLY A 150 -3.27 9.54 24.08
C GLY A 150 -2.10 10.42 24.53
N LYS A 151 -1.54 10.17 25.71
CA LYS A 151 -0.37 10.90 26.25
C LYS A 151 0.90 10.82 25.37
N PHE A 152 1.00 9.84 24.47
CA PHE A 152 2.13 9.66 23.57
C PHE A 152 1.94 10.37 22.21
N GLU A 153 0.82 11.07 22.02
CA GLU A 153 0.54 11.81 20.80
C GLU A 153 1.42 13.06 20.68
N TYR A 154 2.56 12.92 20.00
CA TYR A 154 3.54 13.99 19.85
C TYR A 154 3.03 15.20 19.04
N SER A 155 2.00 15.03 18.22
CA SER A 155 1.36 16.12 17.48
C SER A 155 0.43 17.00 18.34
N ARG A 156 0.19 16.61 19.59
CA ARG A 156 -0.73 17.29 20.53
C ARG A 156 -0.08 17.68 21.85
N PHE A 157 0.83 16.85 22.35
CA PHE A 157 1.40 16.96 23.69
C PHE A 157 2.93 16.96 23.65
N PRO A 158 3.59 17.79 24.49
CA PRO A 158 5.04 17.78 24.61
C PRO A 158 5.55 16.39 24.98
N GLN A 159 6.65 16.01 24.34
CA GLN A 159 7.33 14.74 24.58
C GLN A 159 8.70 14.98 25.22
N CYS A 160 9.36 13.91 25.69
CA CYS A 160 10.77 14.01 26.05
C CYS A 160 11.58 14.47 24.83
N LEU A 161 12.42 15.49 24.99
CA LEU A 161 13.29 15.97 23.92
C LEU A 161 14.28 14.86 23.55
N GLU A 162 14.26 14.43 22.29
CA GLU A 162 15.19 13.45 21.75
C GLU A 162 16.23 14.14 20.85
N ARG A 163 17.48 13.66 20.90
CA ARG A 163 18.58 14.30 20.15
C ARG A 163 18.37 14.11 18.65
N GLY A 164 18.30 15.23 17.93
CA GLY A 164 18.01 15.24 16.49
C GLY A 164 16.52 15.29 16.13
N MET A 165 15.60 15.32 17.10
CA MET A 165 14.15 15.47 16.86
C MET A 165 13.57 16.76 17.47
N TRP A 166 14.36 17.85 17.48
CA TRP A 166 13.93 19.16 17.98
C TRP A 166 12.68 19.71 17.27
N HIS A 167 12.43 19.29 16.02
CA HIS A 167 11.24 19.67 15.26
C HIS A 167 9.93 19.20 15.88
N VAL A 168 9.94 18.09 16.64
CA VAL A 168 8.75 17.61 17.36
C VAL A 168 8.32 18.62 18.42
N ALA A 169 9.27 19.21 19.15
CA ALA A 169 9.00 20.27 20.12
C ALA A 169 8.48 21.57 19.46
N CYS A 170 8.74 21.73 18.16
CA CYS A 170 8.39 22.91 17.36
C CYS A 170 7.04 22.77 16.64
N ILE A 171 6.34 21.64 16.79
CA ILE A 171 5.00 21.45 16.21
C ILE A 171 4.04 22.53 16.77
N PRO A 172 3.24 23.23 15.94
CA PRO A 172 2.30 24.24 16.43
C PRO A 172 1.32 23.67 17.48
N ALA A 173 1.08 24.40 18.57
CA ALA A 173 0.17 23.99 19.63
C ALA A 173 -1.32 24.22 19.27
N THR A 174 -1.59 25.17 18.38
CA THR A 174 -2.92 25.64 17.98
C THR A 174 -2.97 26.00 16.50
N PRO A 175 -4.16 26.06 15.87
CA PRO A 175 -4.31 26.58 14.51
C PRO A 175 -3.71 27.97 14.34
N CYS A 176 -3.16 28.22 13.15
CA CYS A 176 -2.55 29.50 12.78
C CYS A 176 -2.90 29.79 11.32
N LEU A 177 -4.04 30.43 11.08
CA LEU A 177 -4.55 30.66 9.72
C LEU A 177 -3.78 31.81 9.03
N PRO A 178 -3.58 31.74 7.69
CA PRO A 178 -3.98 30.67 6.79
C PRO A 178 -3.01 29.46 6.77
N ASP A 179 -1.91 29.52 7.52
CA ASP A 179 -0.80 28.58 7.32
C ASP A 179 -1.04 27.16 7.82
N VAL A 180 -1.70 27.01 8.96
CA VAL A 180 -1.95 25.71 9.62
C VAL A 180 -3.45 25.60 9.94
N PRO A 181 -4.24 24.97 9.04
CA PRO A 181 -5.71 24.95 9.14
C PRO A 181 -6.26 24.21 10.35
N ALA A 182 -7.42 24.67 10.85
CA ALA A 182 -8.06 24.12 12.05
C ALA A 182 -8.42 22.62 11.96
N VAL A 183 -8.67 22.11 10.75
CA VAL A 183 -8.93 20.67 10.50
C VAL A 183 -7.80 19.75 10.99
N LEU A 184 -6.58 20.28 11.13
CA LEU A 184 -5.44 19.56 11.68
C LEU A 184 -5.55 19.33 13.20
N TRP A 185 -6.53 19.93 13.90
CA TRP A 185 -6.85 19.73 15.32
C TRP A 185 -8.28 19.23 15.58
N THR A 186 -9.08 18.97 14.54
CA THR A 186 -10.42 18.38 14.72
C THR A 186 -10.31 17.06 15.48
N SER A 187 -11.06 16.92 16.57
CA SER A 187 -11.19 15.66 17.29
C SER A 187 -12.06 14.70 16.47
N LEU A 188 -11.41 13.73 15.82
CA LEU A 188 -12.06 12.80 14.93
C LEU A 188 -12.83 11.74 15.72
N SER A 189 -13.92 11.24 15.15
CA SER A 189 -14.75 10.21 15.79
C SER A 189 -15.48 9.35 14.74
N PRO A 190 -15.58 8.02 14.95
CA PRO A 190 -16.31 7.12 14.06
C PRO A 190 -17.77 7.49 13.81
N SER A 191 -18.43 8.14 14.78
CA SER A 191 -19.86 8.47 14.69
C SER A 191 -20.16 9.70 13.84
N ASN A 192 -19.23 10.66 13.76
CA ASN A 192 -19.49 11.97 13.17
C ASN A 192 -18.71 12.19 11.87
N HIS A 193 -17.54 11.55 11.74
CA HIS A 193 -16.55 11.85 10.71
C HIS A 193 -16.26 10.66 9.78
N TRP A 194 -17.04 9.58 9.87
CA TRP A 194 -17.00 8.43 8.95
C TRP A 194 -18.40 8.14 8.41
N LYS A 195 -18.48 7.71 7.14
CA LYS A 195 -19.72 7.34 6.46
C LYS A 195 -19.52 6.03 5.69
N GLU A 196 -20.41 5.08 5.92
CA GLU A 196 -20.49 3.81 5.20
C GLU A 196 -20.76 4.04 3.70
N ASP A 197 -20.03 3.33 2.84
CA ASP A 197 -20.29 3.32 1.39
C ASP A 197 -20.99 2.02 1.00
N SER A 198 -22.32 2.05 1.03
CA SER A 198 -23.17 0.93 0.64
C SER A 198 -22.99 0.48 -0.82
N SER A 199 -22.36 1.30 -1.69
CA SER A 199 -22.08 0.92 -3.08
C SER A 199 -20.93 -0.08 -3.24
N ILE A 200 -20.14 -0.32 -2.18
CA ILE A 200 -19.12 -1.38 -2.14
C ILE A 200 -19.79 -2.77 -2.15
N GLY A 201 -21.02 -2.87 -1.63
CA GLY A 201 -21.74 -4.15 -1.45
C GLY A 201 -21.36 -4.92 -0.18
N PHE A 202 -20.41 -4.40 0.61
CA PHE A 202 -19.96 -4.96 1.88
C PHE A 202 -20.19 -3.94 3.02
N ASN A 203 -20.91 -4.36 4.07
CA ASN A 203 -21.22 -3.49 5.21
C ASN A 203 -20.00 -3.27 6.12
N GLY A 204 -19.89 -2.09 6.71
CA GLY A 204 -18.80 -1.70 7.61
C GLY A 204 -17.54 -1.21 6.91
N LEU A 205 -17.58 -0.97 5.60
CA LEU A 205 -16.56 -0.25 4.85
C LEU A 205 -17.10 1.10 4.36
N GLY A 206 -16.25 2.12 4.42
CA GLY A 206 -16.64 3.49 4.09
C GLY A 206 -15.46 4.45 4.15
N TYR A 207 -15.75 5.73 4.05
CA TYR A 207 -14.74 6.79 4.00
C TYR A 207 -14.93 7.78 5.14
N ILE A 208 -13.89 8.58 5.37
CA ILE A 208 -14.03 9.83 6.12
C ILE A 208 -15.02 10.76 5.38
N THR A 209 -15.80 11.52 6.12
CA THR A 209 -16.78 12.45 5.53
C THR A 209 -16.09 13.47 4.62
N THR A 210 -16.76 13.82 3.52
CA THR A 210 -16.18 14.61 2.42
C THR A 210 -15.60 15.95 2.88
N ASP A 211 -16.26 16.62 3.82
CA ASP A 211 -15.83 17.88 4.44
C ASP A 211 -14.47 17.76 5.16
N VAL A 212 -14.31 16.71 5.97
CA VAL A 212 -13.04 16.42 6.66
C VAL A 212 -11.98 15.96 5.67
N GLN A 213 -12.35 15.11 4.70
CA GLN A 213 -11.43 14.60 3.69
C GLN A 213 -10.85 15.73 2.82
N GLU A 214 -11.69 16.64 2.31
CA GLU A 214 -11.29 17.81 1.54
C GLU A 214 -10.45 18.79 2.37
N GLY A 215 -10.85 19.05 3.62
CA GLY A 215 -10.07 19.88 4.54
C GLY A 215 -8.66 19.32 4.79
N LEU A 216 -8.54 18.01 5.03
CA LEU A 216 -7.26 17.34 5.21
C LEU A 216 -6.42 17.30 3.93
N LEU A 217 -7.03 17.05 2.75
CA LEU A 217 -6.34 17.11 1.45
C LEU A 217 -5.78 18.51 1.16
N SER A 218 -6.55 19.56 1.44
CA SER A 218 -6.12 20.96 1.28
C SER A 218 -4.98 21.34 2.24
N ALA A 219 -5.10 20.95 3.51
CA ALA A 219 -4.06 21.17 4.52
C ALA A 219 -2.76 20.43 4.17
N ALA A 220 -2.86 19.17 3.73
CA ALA A 220 -1.72 18.35 3.36
C ALA A 220 -1.04 18.84 2.07
N THR A 221 -1.80 19.23 1.06
CA THR A 221 -1.27 19.87 -0.18
C THR A 221 -0.49 21.14 0.17
N SER A 222 -1.02 21.95 1.09
CA SER A 222 -0.35 23.17 1.56
C SER A 222 0.92 22.88 2.38
N ALA A 223 0.95 21.81 3.17
CA ALA A 223 2.13 21.38 3.91
C ALA A 223 3.24 20.82 3.00
N ILE A 224 2.86 19.97 2.04
CA ILE A 224 3.78 19.38 1.04
C ILE A 224 4.43 20.49 0.22
N ARG A 225 3.63 21.38 -0.40
CA ARG A 225 4.13 22.47 -1.24
C ARG A 225 5.18 23.31 -0.53
N ARG A 226 4.89 23.73 0.71
CA ARG A 226 5.82 24.54 1.52
C ARG A 226 7.16 23.83 1.73
N ILE A 227 7.16 22.52 1.94
CA ILE A 227 8.38 21.74 2.19
C ILE A 227 9.18 21.51 0.90
N GLU A 228 8.50 21.38 -0.25
CA GLU A 228 9.15 21.29 -1.56
C GLU A 228 9.75 22.65 -2.01
N GLU A 229 9.13 23.77 -1.62
CA GLU A 229 9.64 25.14 -1.84
C GLU A 229 10.72 25.56 -0.79
N PHE A 230 10.83 24.84 0.33
CA PHE A 230 11.64 25.26 1.48
C PHE A 230 13.14 24.94 1.34
N HIS A 231 13.95 26.00 1.35
CA HIS A 231 15.40 25.93 1.30
C HIS A 231 15.97 25.60 2.68
N SER A 232 16.40 24.34 2.87
CA SER A 232 16.82 23.80 4.17
C SER A 232 18.14 23.02 4.11
N PRO A 233 18.82 22.84 5.26
CA PRO A 233 19.97 21.94 5.38
C PRO A 233 19.65 20.52 4.88
N ALA A 234 20.65 19.82 4.34
CA ALA A 234 20.44 18.55 3.63
C ALA A 234 19.73 17.48 4.48
N ASN A 235 20.05 17.39 5.76
CA ASN A 235 19.41 16.46 6.72
C ASN A 235 17.93 16.80 6.98
N VAL A 236 17.59 18.09 7.10
CA VAL A 236 16.21 18.57 7.25
C VAL A 236 15.40 18.25 6.00
N ARG A 237 15.95 18.59 4.83
CA ARG A 237 15.31 18.35 3.53
C ARG A 237 15.03 16.87 3.30
N GLU A 238 15.97 16.00 3.66
CA GLU A 238 15.81 14.55 3.47
C GLU A 238 14.75 13.96 4.42
N TYR A 239 14.72 14.40 5.67
CA TYR A 239 13.65 14.02 6.59
C TYR A 239 12.28 14.57 6.15
N GLY A 240 12.23 15.80 5.64
CA GLY A 240 11.04 16.39 5.06
C GLY A 240 10.51 15.61 3.85
N ARG A 241 11.39 15.15 2.95
CA ARG A 241 11.01 14.26 1.83
C ARG A 241 10.44 12.93 2.31
N MET A 242 11.04 12.31 3.31
CA MET A 242 10.53 11.08 3.93
C MET A 242 9.12 11.29 4.51
N LEU A 243 8.88 12.42 5.20
CA LEU A 243 7.55 12.77 5.73
C LEU A 243 6.54 13.08 4.60
N VAL A 244 6.94 13.80 3.55
CA VAL A 244 6.09 14.05 2.36
C VAL A 244 5.71 12.74 1.66
N LEU A 245 6.64 11.80 1.54
CA LEU A 245 6.38 10.47 0.98
C LEU A 245 5.34 9.72 1.83
N ILE A 246 5.53 9.64 3.15
CA ILE A 246 4.56 9.04 4.09
C ILE A 246 3.19 9.70 3.94
N LEU A 247 3.15 11.04 3.92
CA LEU A 247 1.90 11.79 3.79
C LEU A 247 1.14 11.42 2.52
N ARG A 248 1.82 11.29 1.37
CA ARG A 248 1.20 10.84 0.11
C ARG A 248 0.63 9.42 0.21
N GLN A 249 1.35 8.48 0.83
CA GLN A 249 0.83 7.11 1.06
C GLN A 249 -0.48 7.13 1.87
N VAL A 250 -0.53 7.94 2.93
CA VAL A 250 -1.71 8.04 3.82
C VAL A 250 -2.87 8.74 3.10
N LEU A 251 -2.61 9.81 2.34
CA LEU A 251 -3.63 10.53 1.56
C LEU A 251 -4.27 9.65 0.48
N ASP A 252 -3.47 8.94 -0.31
CA ASP A 252 -3.99 8.07 -1.37
C ASP A 252 -4.87 6.96 -0.78
N ARG A 253 -4.45 6.36 0.35
CA ARG A 253 -5.28 5.42 1.07
C ARG A 253 -6.60 6.06 1.54
N MET A 254 -6.54 7.24 2.18
CA MET A 254 -7.73 7.97 2.65
C MET A 254 -8.71 8.29 1.51
N ARG A 255 -8.21 8.50 0.30
CA ARG A 255 -8.99 8.90 -0.88
C ARG A 255 -9.57 7.71 -1.65
N HIS A 256 -8.81 6.63 -1.79
CA HIS A 256 -9.14 5.55 -2.73
C HIS A 256 -9.52 4.22 -2.08
N LEU A 257 -9.13 3.98 -0.82
CA LEU A 257 -9.41 2.71 -0.12
C LEU A 257 -10.40 2.93 1.03
N PRO A 258 -11.65 2.47 0.88
CA PRO A 258 -12.59 2.48 2.00
C PRO A 258 -12.08 1.54 3.09
N SER A 259 -12.42 1.87 4.33
CA SER A 259 -11.93 1.17 5.51
C SER A 259 -13.01 1.12 6.58
N SER A 260 -12.82 0.25 7.58
CA SER A 260 -13.66 0.26 8.77
C SER A 260 -13.54 1.58 9.52
N PRO A 261 -14.54 1.99 10.33
CA PRO A 261 -14.56 3.32 10.94
C PRO A 261 -13.28 3.65 11.72
N ASN A 262 -12.81 2.71 12.55
CA ASN A 262 -11.58 2.87 13.34
C ASN A 262 -10.33 3.07 12.45
N VAL A 263 -10.19 2.28 11.37
CA VAL A 263 -9.05 2.39 10.46
C VAL A 263 -9.10 3.69 9.67
N ALA A 264 -10.27 4.10 9.18
CA ALA A 264 -10.44 5.38 8.48
C ALA A 264 -10.09 6.58 9.38
N ILE A 265 -10.53 6.55 10.64
CA ILE A 265 -10.20 7.59 11.64
C ILE A 265 -8.71 7.59 11.95
N ALA A 266 -8.07 6.42 12.11
CA ALA A 266 -6.62 6.32 12.28
C ALA A 266 -5.84 6.88 11.07
N VAL A 267 -6.30 6.60 9.84
CA VAL A 267 -5.74 7.18 8.60
C VAL A 267 -5.80 8.71 8.64
N ALA A 268 -6.98 9.29 8.90
CA ALA A 268 -7.14 10.75 8.94
C ALA A 268 -6.37 11.42 10.09
N ALA A 269 -6.35 10.83 11.29
CA ALA A 269 -5.53 11.28 12.40
C ALA A 269 -4.03 11.23 12.05
N HIS A 270 -3.61 10.27 11.23
CA HIS A 270 -2.23 10.18 10.74
C HIS A 270 -1.90 11.25 9.69
N VAL A 271 -2.86 11.65 8.84
CA VAL A 271 -2.72 12.85 7.99
C VAL A 271 -2.51 14.09 8.85
N GLN A 272 -3.33 14.29 9.90
CA GLN A 272 -3.16 15.42 10.83
C GLN A 272 -1.74 15.44 11.43
N ARG A 273 -1.30 14.29 11.94
CA ARG A 273 0.01 14.10 12.60
C ARG A 273 1.19 14.47 11.71
N VAL A 274 1.24 13.92 10.49
CA VAL A 274 2.37 14.15 9.57
C VAL A 274 2.37 15.59 9.03
N CYS A 275 1.21 16.17 8.72
CA CYS A 275 1.10 17.59 8.37
C CYS A 275 1.65 18.50 9.48
N LEU A 276 1.31 18.23 10.73
CA LEU A 276 1.78 19.00 11.88
C LEU A 276 3.28 18.83 12.12
N GLU A 277 3.83 17.64 11.89
CA GLU A 277 5.27 17.40 11.96
C GLU A 277 6.04 18.15 10.87
N LEU A 278 5.50 18.23 9.63
CA LEU A 278 6.06 19.08 8.57
C LEU A 278 6.06 20.57 8.98
N CYS A 279 4.99 21.06 9.62
CA CYS A 279 4.96 22.40 10.19
C CYS A 279 6.05 22.58 11.28
N GLY A 280 6.20 21.61 12.19
CA GLY A 280 7.25 21.64 13.22
C GLY A 280 8.67 21.61 12.64
N LEU A 281 8.90 20.86 11.56
CA LEU A 281 10.17 20.81 10.85
C LEU A 281 10.54 22.16 10.21
N ARG A 282 9.54 22.86 9.67
CA ARG A 282 9.69 24.23 9.17
C ARG A 282 10.00 25.21 10.30
N THR A 283 9.20 25.24 11.36
CA THR A 283 9.42 26.12 12.54
C THR A 283 10.78 25.88 13.19
N TYR A 284 11.22 24.63 13.29
CA TYR A 284 12.55 24.29 13.76
C TYR A 284 13.64 24.94 12.90
N SER A 285 13.52 24.82 11.58
CA SER A 285 14.56 25.23 10.64
C SER A 285 14.60 26.74 10.41
N GLU A 286 13.44 27.41 10.37
CA GLU A 286 13.33 28.86 10.15
C GLU A 286 13.55 29.69 11.42
N VAL A 287 13.23 29.15 12.61
CA VAL A 287 13.20 29.93 13.87
C VAL A 287 14.11 29.35 14.94
N VAL A 288 13.94 28.07 15.29
CA VAL A 288 14.64 27.50 16.47
C VAL A 288 16.11 27.23 16.21
N LEU A 289 16.48 26.72 15.03
CA LEU A 289 17.88 26.47 14.66
C LEU A 289 18.69 27.79 14.61
N PRO A 290 18.24 28.87 13.94
CA PRO A 290 18.90 30.19 14.05
C PRO A 290 18.96 30.74 15.48
N ARG A 291 17.93 30.54 16.30
CA ARG A 291 17.97 30.93 17.73
C ARG A 291 18.96 30.08 18.55
N LEU A 292 19.15 28.80 18.21
CA LEU A 292 20.14 27.92 18.86
C LEU A 292 21.57 28.34 18.53
N GLU A 293 21.84 28.65 17.26
CA GLU A 293 23.15 29.12 16.77
C GLU A 293 23.49 30.54 17.24
N SER A 294 22.48 31.40 17.40
CA SER A 294 22.63 32.74 17.98
C SER A 294 22.89 32.68 19.48
N SER A 295 23.68 33.63 20.00
CA SER A 295 23.84 33.89 21.43
C SER A 295 22.70 34.72 22.04
N LYS A 296 21.74 35.22 21.23
CA LYS A 296 20.59 35.98 21.72
C LYS A 296 19.76 35.13 22.69
N ASP A 297 19.32 35.75 23.78
CA ASP A 297 18.25 35.20 24.61
C ASP A 297 16.88 35.62 24.05
N CYS A 298 16.07 34.63 23.70
CA CYS A 298 14.69 34.75 23.22
C CYS A 298 13.70 34.17 24.23
N SER A 299 14.09 34.00 25.50
CA SER A 299 13.26 33.39 26.55
C SER A 299 11.90 34.06 26.73
N ASN A 300 11.83 35.39 26.64
CA ASN A 300 10.58 36.16 26.69
C ASN A 300 9.75 36.08 25.39
N GLU A 301 10.33 35.64 24.26
CA GLU A 301 9.66 35.46 22.97
C GLU A 301 9.17 34.00 22.81
N ILE A 302 8.25 33.59 23.70
CA ILE A 302 7.72 32.22 23.78
C ILE A 302 6.95 31.85 22.49
N LEU A 303 7.33 30.74 21.87
CA LEU A 303 6.75 30.23 20.64
C LEU A 303 5.44 29.46 20.90
N PRO A 304 4.42 29.59 20.02
CA PRO A 304 3.13 28.89 20.14
C PRO A 304 3.21 27.43 19.68
N VAL A 305 4.16 26.67 20.22
CA VAL A 305 4.48 25.28 19.87
C VAL A 305 4.23 24.33 21.03
N VAL A 306 4.14 23.02 20.77
CA VAL A 306 3.86 22.00 21.80
C VAL A 306 4.92 21.96 22.91
N GLY A 307 6.18 22.25 22.57
CA GLY A 307 7.30 22.24 23.50
C GLY A 307 7.81 20.84 23.85
N ALA A 308 8.66 20.75 24.87
CA ALA A 308 9.27 19.48 25.26
C ALA A 308 9.61 19.38 26.75
N PHE A 309 9.65 18.12 27.21
CA PHE A 309 10.24 17.74 28.49
C PHE A 309 11.75 17.58 28.34
N ALA A 310 12.52 18.33 29.11
CA ALA A 310 13.97 18.18 29.22
C ALA A 310 14.33 17.25 30.38
N ARG A 311 15.33 16.38 30.16
CA ARG A 311 15.97 15.58 31.22
C ARG A 311 17.35 16.11 31.60
N GLU A 312 18.04 16.74 30.64
CA GLU A 312 19.35 17.37 30.84
C GLU A 312 19.20 18.87 31.10
N ALA A 313 20.03 19.41 32.00
CA ALA A 313 20.04 20.83 32.33
C ALA A 313 20.39 21.72 31.12
N SER A 314 21.31 21.26 30.25
CA SER A 314 21.65 21.96 29.00
C SER A 314 20.45 22.11 28.07
N ASP A 315 19.60 21.09 28.01
CA ASP A 315 18.47 21.04 27.10
C ASP A 315 17.34 21.92 27.62
N ALA A 316 17.09 21.90 28.93
CA ALA A 316 16.18 22.84 29.59
C ALA A 316 16.62 24.30 29.38
N GLN A 317 17.91 24.59 29.53
CA GLN A 317 18.47 25.92 29.31
C GLN A 317 18.32 26.36 27.85
N ASN A 318 18.65 25.49 26.89
CA ASN A 318 18.53 25.81 25.47
C ASN A 318 17.08 26.01 25.03
N LEU A 319 16.16 25.10 25.38
CA LEU A 319 14.72 25.24 25.07
C LEU A 319 14.17 26.55 25.65
N THR A 320 14.48 26.86 26.92
CA THR A 320 14.05 28.11 27.55
C THR A 320 14.61 29.32 26.82
N ARG A 321 15.93 29.35 26.56
CA ARG A 321 16.63 30.45 25.87
C ARG A 321 16.08 30.71 24.47
N VAL A 322 15.73 29.68 23.71
CA VAL A 322 15.19 29.86 22.36
C VAL A 322 13.67 30.09 22.33
N GLY A 323 13.03 30.24 23.49
CA GLY A 323 11.60 30.54 23.62
C GLY A 323 10.68 29.32 23.40
N VAL A 324 11.18 28.09 23.48
CA VAL A 324 10.33 26.89 23.38
C VAL A 324 9.71 26.57 24.75
N PRO A 325 8.39 26.28 24.84
CA PRO A 325 7.75 25.81 26.06
C PRO A 325 8.51 24.62 26.66
N THR A 326 8.99 24.79 27.90
CA THR A 326 9.96 23.89 28.53
C THR A 326 9.41 23.29 29.81
N TRP A 327 9.59 21.98 29.99
CA TRP A 327 9.32 21.29 31.26
C TRP A 327 10.54 20.46 31.68
N PHE A 328 11.32 20.96 32.63
CA PHE A 328 12.52 20.29 33.13
C PHE A 328 12.16 19.31 34.24
N LEU A 329 12.51 18.03 34.04
CA LEU A 329 12.45 16.98 35.05
C LEU A 329 13.74 17.00 35.87
N GLN A 330 13.68 17.55 37.09
CA GLN A 330 14.86 17.74 37.94
C GLN A 330 14.68 17.14 39.35
N PRO A 331 15.76 16.86 40.10
CA PRO A 331 15.67 16.36 41.47
C PRO A 331 14.96 17.34 42.39
N LEU A 332 14.11 16.82 43.28
CA LEU A 332 13.43 17.62 44.29
C LEU A 332 14.42 18.00 45.41
N THR A 333 14.90 19.25 45.39
CA THR A 333 15.80 19.79 46.41
C THR A 333 15.12 20.84 47.29
N GLN A 334 15.69 21.12 48.47
CA GLN A 334 15.23 22.21 49.34
C GLN A 334 15.58 23.61 48.80
N GLN A 335 16.42 23.70 47.77
CA GLN A 335 16.93 24.96 47.21
C GLN A 335 16.16 25.42 45.96
N LEU A 336 15.31 24.55 45.38
CA LEU A 336 14.54 24.83 44.17
C LEU A 336 13.57 26.00 44.38
N PRO A 337 13.72 27.14 43.68
CA PRO A 337 12.78 28.26 43.79
C PRO A 337 11.51 27.94 43.01
N VAL A 338 10.38 27.82 43.72
CA VAL A 338 9.06 27.54 43.13
C VAL A 338 8.14 28.74 43.33
N TRP A 339 7.61 29.31 42.26
CA TRP A 339 6.65 30.42 42.32
C TRP A 339 5.20 29.95 42.46
N ARG A 340 4.83 28.81 41.86
CA ARG A 340 3.51 28.20 42.03
C ARG A 340 3.60 26.66 41.96
N VAL A 341 2.91 25.98 42.87
CA VAL A 341 2.68 24.53 42.76
C VAL A 341 1.38 24.33 42.00
N VAL A 342 1.36 23.43 41.02
CA VAL A 342 0.19 23.13 40.18
C VAL A 342 -0.01 21.62 40.06
N GLU A 343 -1.26 21.21 39.88
CA GLU A 343 -1.58 19.85 39.43
C GLU A 343 -1.18 19.69 37.95
N SER A 344 -0.82 18.46 37.57
CA SER A 344 -0.54 18.12 36.17
C SER A 344 -1.84 18.12 35.38
N ARG A 345 -1.88 18.81 34.23
CA ARG A 345 -3.04 18.77 33.34
C ARG A 345 -3.17 17.38 32.70
N PRO A 346 -4.31 16.69 32.85
CA PRO A 346 -4.50 15.39 32.23
C PRO A 346 -4.59 15.53 30.70
N TRP A 347 -4.15 14.50 29.99
CA TRP A 347 -4.13 14.47 28.53
C TRP A 347 -5.54 14.23 27.93
N THR A 348 -6.43 13.59 28.69
CA THR A 348 -7.83 13.28 28.33
C THR A 348 -8.71 14.52 28.11
N ASP A 349 -8.27 15.71 28.51
CA ASP A 349 -8.99 16.97 28.28
C ASP A 349 -9.06 17.36 26.78
N ARG A 350 -8.24 16.73 25.92
CA ARG A 350 -8.05 17.12 24.52
C ARG A 350 -8.17 16.00 23.50
N VAL A 351 -8.12 14.74 23.93
CA VAL A 351 -8.14 13.54 23.07
C VAL A 351 -8.93 12.44 23.77
N SER A 352 -9.40 11.45 23.01
CA SER A 352 -10.26 10.38 23.52
C SER A 352 -9.56 9.54 24.60
N GLY A 353 -10.25 9.29 25.71
CA GLY A 353 -9.85 8.30 26.72
C GLY A 353 -10.28 6.87 26.38
N GLN A 354 -11.08 6.65 25.32
CA GLN A 354 -11.58 5.34 24.91
C GLN A 354 -10.60 4.66 23.96
N GLU A 355 -10.06 3.51 24.34
CA GLU A 355 -9.16 2.72 23.48
C GLU A 355 -9.86 2.23 22.19
N MET A 356 -9.09 2.14 21.11
CA MET A 356 -9.57 1.65 19.81
C MET A 356 -9.64 0.11 19.81
N ASN A 357 -10.78 -0.44 19.40
CA ASN A 357 -10.90 -1.87 19.10
C ASN A 357 -10.00 -2.23 17.91
N LEU A 358 -9.16 -3.27 18.09
CA LEU A 358 -7.93 -3.58 17.33
C LEU A 358 -6.76 -2.62 17.65
N PRO A 359 -6.13 -2.74 18.84
CA PRO A 359 -5.02 -1.88 19.21
C PRO A 359 -3.76 -2.17 18.36
N ILE A 360 -3.14 -1.12 17.84
CA ILE A 360 -1.82 -1.19 17.20
C ILE A 360 -0.75 -1.30 18.30
N LEU A 361 -0.55 -2.51 18.80
CA LEU A 361 0.37 -2.80 19.90
C LEU A 361 1.83 -2.83 19.42
N GLN A 362 2.55 -1.72 19.50
CA GLN A 362 4.00 -1.75 19.34
C GLN A 362 4.68 -2.17 20.65
N ARG A 363 5.20 -3.41 20.69
CA ARG A 363 6.07 -3.88 21.79
C ARG A 363 7.46 -3.27 21.63
N THR A 364 7.91 -2.46 22.60
CA THR A 364 9.25 -1.84 22.56
C THR A 364 10.40 -2.86 22.65
N SER A 365 10.12 -4.10 23.08
CA SER A 365 11.11 -5.15 23.33
C SER A 365 11.53 -5.99 22.11
N THR A 366 10.93 -5.81 20.92
CA THR A 366 11.27 -6.63 19.74
C THR A 366 12.48 -6.12 18.94
N LEU A 367 13.19 -5.10 19.45
CA LEU A 367 14.41 -4.52 18.86
C LEU A 367 15.59 -4.59 19.85
N VAL A 368 15.74 -5.72 20.56
CA VAL A 368 16.91 -6.00 21.41
C VAL A 368 18.06 -6.50 20.53
N GLY A 369 18.73 -5.55 19.89
CA GLY A 369 19.88 -5.77 19.00
C GLY A 369 20.89 -4.63 19.08
N VAL A 370 21.48 -4.41 20.26
CA VAL A 370 22.65 -3.54 20.56
C VAL A 370 22.54 -2.03 20.27
N SER A 371 21.68 -1.57 19.35
CA SER A 371 21.63 -0.17 18.88
C SER A 371 20.53 0.70 19.51
N ASN A 372 19.68 0.15 20.39
CA ASN A 372 18.49 0.85 20.92
C ASN A 372 18.66 1.46 22.33
N LEU A 373 19.90 1.77 22.76
CA LEU A 373 20.15 2.57 23.97
C LEU A 373 19.84 4.07 23.80
N THR A 374 19.42 4.50 22.60
CA THR A 374 19.05 5.90 22.29
C THR A 374 17.65 5.99 21.67
N GLY A 375 16.62 6.06 22.53
CA GLY A 375 15.57 7.08 22.47
C GLY A 375 14.55 7.14 21.30
N ASN A 376 14.86 6.60 20.12
CA ASN A 376 14.14 6.85 18.86
C ASN A 376 12.78 6.13 18.69
N TRP A 377 12.05 5.92 19.78
CA TRP A 377 10.71 5.31 19.76
C TRP A 377 9.75 6.11 18.87
N GLN A 378 9.82 7.44 18.86
CA GLN A 378 8.98 8.30 18.00
C GLN A 378 9.14 7.99 16.51
N ARG A 379 10.39 7.97 16.00
CA ARG A 379 10.68 7.65 14.60
C ARG A 379 10.31 6.20 14.25
N SER A 380 10.60 5.26 15.16
CA SER A 380 10.23 3.85 14.98
C SER A 380 8.71 3.67 14.93
N MET A 381 7.98 4.32 15.83
CA MET A 381 6.53 4.29 15.90
C MET A 381 5.89 4.98 14.71
N LEU A 382 6.41 6.14 14.29
CA LEU A 382 5.97 6.82 13.07
C LEU A 382 6.03 5.86 11.87
N LEU A 383 7.17 5.22 11.63
CA LEU A 383 7.32 4.28 10.52
C LEU A 383 6.47 3.01 10.69
N THR A 384 6.37 2.46 11.90
CA THR A 384 5.60 1.24 12.19
C THR A 384 4.09 1.48 12.03
N VAL A 385 3.58 2.60 12.54
CA VAL A 385 2.18 2.99 12.42
C VAL A 385 1.88 3.43 10.98
N SER A 386 2.80 4.14 10.30
CA SER A 386 2.65 4.39 8.86
C SER A 386 2.54 3.09 8.07
N LYS A 387 3.35 2.08 8.38
CA LYS A 387 3.27 0.76 7.72
C LYS A 387 1.92 0.09 7.99
N PHE A 388 1.44 0.09 9.24
CA PHE A 388 0.16 -0.53 9.58
C PHE A 388 -1.04 0.21 8.95
N ILE A 389 -1.02 1.54 8.97
CA ILE A 389 -2.11 2.40 8.51
C ILE A 389 -2.12 2.52 6.99
N ALA A 390 -0.99 2.83 6.36
CA ALA A 390 -0.90 3.13 4.94
C ALA A 390 -0.48 1.94 4.08
N GLY A 391 0.12 0.89 4.67
CA GLY A 391 0.61 -0.30 3.96
C GLY A 391 -0.47 -0.91 3.06
N SER A 392 -0.26 -0.79 1.76
CA SER A 392 -1.18 -1.20 0.70
C SER A 392 -0.32 -1.70 -0.45
N HIS A 393 -0.35 -3.00 -0.74
CA HIS A 393 0.51 -3.61 -1.75
C HIS A 393 -0.33 -4.47 -2.69
N LEU A 394 0.14 -4.58 -3.94
CA LEU A 394 -0.40 -5.53 -4.90
C LEU A 394 0.03 -6.95 -4.54
N ALA A 395 -0.89 -7.90 -4.71
CA ALA A 395 -0.54 -9.31 -4.79
C ALA A 395 0.42 -9.56 -5.98
N PRO A 396 1.34 -10.54 -5.88
CA PRO A 396 2.22 -10.88 -7.01
C PRO A 396 1.41 -11.48 -8.17
N LEU A 397 1.79 -11.15 -9.40
CA LEU A 397 1.37 -11.92 -10.57
C LEU A 397 2.15 -13.24 -10.61
N SER A 398 1.46 -14.37 -10.74
CA SER A 398 2.09 -15.68 -10.97
C SER A 398 3.02 -15.62 -12.18
N LEU A 399 4.25 -16.08 -11.97
CA LEU A 399 5.24 -16.22 -13.01
C LEU A 399 4.79 -17.25 -14.05
N ALA A 400 5.29 -17.12 -15.26
CA ALA A 400 5.38 -18.27 -16.14
C ALA A 400 6.30 -19.30 -15.46
N GLU A 401 5.78 -20.51 -15.22
CA GLU A 401 6.61 -21.65 -14.91
C GLU A 401 7.60 -21.82 -16.07
N VAL A 402 8.88 -21.52 -15.80
CA VAL A 402 9.95 -21.94 -16.71
C VAL A 402 9.90 -23.46 -16.72
N PRO A 403 9.78 -24.12 -17.89
CA PRO A 403 9.91 -25.56 -17.94
C PRO A 403 11.27 -25.93 -17.36
N GLU A 404 11.31 -26.58 -16.21
CA GLU A 404 12.54 -27.19 -15.74
C GLU A 404 12.99 -28.19 -16.81
N GLU A 405 14.23 -28.10 -17.26
CA GLU A 405 14.81 -29.11 -18.13
C GLU A 405 14.91 -30.42 -17.32
N GLU A 406 13.88 -31.27 -17.44
CA GLU A 406 13.87 -32.58 -16.80
C GLU A 406 15.16 -33.33 -17.18
N PRO A 407 15.94 -33.83 -16.20
CA PRO A 407 17.14 -34.59 -16.51
C PRO A 407 16.77 -35.85 -17.31
N PRO A 408 17.58 -36.25 -18.31
CA PRO A 408 17.16 -37.19 -19.36
C PRO A 408 16.96 -38.62 -18.82
N SER A 409 15.76 -38.90 -18.30
CA SER A 409 15.38 -40.21 -17.79
C SER A 409 14.84 -41.10 -18.92
N LYS A 410 15.50 -42.24 -19.12
CA LYS A 410 15.28 -43.14 -20.26
C LYS A 410 13.98 -43.92 -20.13
N ARG A 411 13.03 -43.73 -21.06
CA ARG A 411 12.31 -44.81 -21.78
C ARG A 411 11.36 -44.25 -22.85
N PRO A 412 11.36 -44.76 -24.09
CA PRO A 412 10.38 -44.35 -25.08
C PRO A 412 9.02 -44.95 -24.73
N ARG A 413 7.97 -44.13 -24.63
CA ARG A 413 6.59 -44.59 -24.53
C ARG A 413 5.79 -44.07 -25.71
N THR A 414 5.02 -44.98 -26.31
CA THR A 414 4.36 -44.82 -27.60
C THR A 414 3.33 -43.69 -27.62
N HIS A 415 3.31 -42.97 -28.75
CA HIS A 415 2.32 -41.97 -29.16
C HIS A 415 0.88 -42.38 -28.79
N VAL A 416 0.19 -41.53 -28.03
CA VAL A 416 -1.28 -41.48 -27.95
C VAL A 416 -1.66 -40.01 -28.04
N ASP A 417 -2.58 -39.70 -28.96
CA ASP A 417 -2.84 -38.34 -29.47
C ASP A 417 -3.41 -37.40 -28.39
N ASP A 418 -2.87 -36.18 -28.31
CA ASP A 418 -3.10 -35.31 -27.16
C ASP A 418 -4.39 -34.47 -27.28
N GLY A 419 -5.16 -34.43 -26.20
CA GLY A 419 -6.53 -33.89 -26.19
C GLY A 419 -6.58 -32.37 -26.10
N ALA A 420 -6.50 -31.68 -27.25
CA ALA A 420 -6.63 -30.23 -27.36
C ALA A 420 -7.83 -29.66 -26.57
N ALA A 421 -7.60 -28.56 -25.86
CA ALA A 421 -8.62 -27.93 -25.02
C ALA A 421 -9.59 -27.09 -25.87
N VAL A 422 -10.68 -27.70 -26.32
CA VAL A 422 -11.76 -27.02 -27.05
C VAL A 422 -12.30 -25.83 -26.23
N HIS A 423 -11.85 -24.64 -26.60
CA HIS A 423 -12.45 -23.36 -26.23
C HIS A 423 -13.61 -23.05 -27.18
N LEU A 424 -14.66 -22.40 -26.67
CA LEU A 424 -15.82 -22.04 -27.48
C LEU A 424 -15.42 -21.03 -28.56
N HIS A 425 -15.76 -21.34 -29.82
CA HIS A 425 -15.52 -20.45 -30.97
C HIS A 425 -16.27 -19.13 -30.83
N MET A 426 -15.59 -18.03 -31.16
CA MET A 426 -16.23 -16.75 -31.49
C MET A 426 -16.07 -16.61 -33.01
N GLY A 427 -17.15 -16.77 -33.75
CA GLY A 427 -17.11 -16.74 -35.22
C GLY A 427 -17.02 -15.33 -35.79
N ALA A 428 -16.40 -15.19 -36.96
CA ALA A 428 -16.53 -14.00 -37.78
C ALA A 428 -17.85 -14.04 -38.56
N SER A 429 -18.56 -12.92 -38.64
CA SER A 429 -19.83 -12.82 -39.37
C SER A 429 -19.60 -12.61 -40.86
N THR A 430 -19.87 -13.62 -41.67
CA THR A 430 -20.02 -13.46 -43.13
C THR A 430 -21.46 -13.09 -43.47
N SER A 431 -21.66 -11.89 -44.02
CA SER A 431 -22.94 -11.48 -44.59
C SER A 431 -23.11 -12.10 -45.98
N ASP A 432 -24.17 -12.86 -46.20
CA ASP A 432 -24.73 -13.02 -47.55
C ASP A 432 -26.23 -13.31 -47.51
N SER A 433 -26.96 -12.82 -48.52
CA SER A 433 -28.42 -12.71 -48.51
C SER A 433 -29.10 -13.71 -49.45
N ALA A 434 -30.00 -14.55 -48.94
CA ALA A 434 -31.10 -15.15 -49.72
C ALA A 434 -32.23 -15.72 -48.84
N ALA A 435 -33.47 -15.33 -49.14
CA ALA A 435 -34.68 -16.11 -48.84
C ALA A 435 -34.94 -17.11 -50.00
N PRO A 436 -35.94 -18.03 -50.00
CA PRO A 436 -37.04 -18.25 -49.05
C PRO A 436 -37.24 -19.78 -48.70
N GLU A 437 -38.36 -20.35 -48.22
CA GLU A 437 -39.70 -19.85 -47.83
C GLU A 437 -40.34 -20.66 -46.66
N LYS A 438 -41.67 -20.58 -46.52
CA LYS A 438 -42.52 -21.08 -45.43
C LYS A 438 -42.75 -22.60 -45.50
N LYS A 439 -42.97 -23.23 -44.32
CA LYS A 439 -44.14 -24.11 -44.13
C LYS A 439 -44.59 -24.21 -42.67
N LYS A 440 -45.86 -23.87 -42.43
CA LYS A 440 -46.58 -24.07 -41.16
C LYS A 440 -46.91 -25.57 -40.98
N ARG A 441 -46.97 -26.05 -39.72
CA ARG A 441 -48.23 -26.49 -39.05
C ARG A 441 -47.99 -27.34 -37.78
N THR A 442 -48.58 -26.89 -36.66
CA THR A 442 -49.43 -27.63 -35.69
C THR A 442 -48.94 -28.91 -34.97
N HIS A 443 -49.37 -29.27 -33.75
CA HIS A 443 -50.08 -28.61 -32.63
C HIS A 443 -50.27 -29.68 -31.52
N ARG A 444 -50.19 -29.30 -30.22
CA ARG A 444 -50.77 -30.04 -29.05
C ARG A 444 -50.12 -31.39 -28.67
N GLY A 445 -50.16 -31.74 -27.37
CA GLY A 445 -50.00 -33.15 -26.97
C GLY A 445 -49.51 -33.47 -25.55
N LYS A 446 -50.20 -33.00 -24.51
CA LYS A 446 -49.97 -33.34 -23.09
C LYS A 446 -49.90 -34.87 -22.77
N LYS A 447 -49.18 -35.18 -21.67
CA LYS A 447 -49.36 -36.28 -20.66
C LYS A 447 -48.67 -37.66 -20.85
N ARG A 448 -47.73 -37.91 -19.93
CA ARG A 448 -47.69 -38.98 -18.88
C ARG A 448 -48.22 -40.40 -19.19
N GLY A 449 -47.32 -41.39 -19.09
CA GLY A 449 -47.55 -42.81 -18.75
C GLY A 449 -46.27 -43.61 -19.03
N LYS A 450 -45.49 -44.14 -18.05
CA LYS A 450 -45.66 -45.32 -17.16
C LYS A 450 -45.76 -46.68 -17.88
N GLY A 451 -44.86 -47.60 -17.51
CA GLY A 451 -44.87 -49.06 -17.81
C GLY A 451 -44.05 -49.41 -19.07
N LEU A 452 -42.93 -50.15 -19.04
CA LEU A 452 -42.57 -51.50 -18.54
C LEU A 452 -42.56 -52.58 -19.66
N ALA A 453 -41.38 -53.19 -19.81
CA ALA A 453 -41.09 -54.59 -20.14
C ALA A 453 -41.73 -55.29 -21.37
N ASN A 454 -40.90 -55.58 -22.39
CA ASN A 454 -40.31 -56.92 -22.68
C ASN A 454 -39.40 -56.80 -23.93
N LYS A 455 -38.23 -57.44 -24.04
CA LYS A 455 -38.00 -58.85 -24.50
C LYS A 455 -38.86 -59.18 -25.74
N THR A 456 -38.31 -59.67 -26.86
CA THR A 456 -37.37 -60.80 -26.97
C THR A 456 -36.49 -60.72 -28.23
N SER A 457 -35.39 -61.48 -28.24
CA SER A 457 -34.34 -61.58 -29.26
C SER A 457 -34.69 -62.42 -30.51
N GLN A 458 -33.99 -62.17 -31.63
CA GLN A 458 -33.48 -63.11 -32.69
C GLN A 458 -33.32 -62.35 -34.04
N ALA A 459 -32.49 -62.72 -35.01
CA ALA A 459 -31.16 -63.36 -35.07
C ALA A 459 -30.67 -63.36 -36.54
N ALA A 460 -29.34 -63.26 -36.81
CA ALA A 460 -28.67 -63.47 -38.12
C ALA A 460 -29.06 -62.49 -39.28
N ASP A 461 -28.23 -62.19 -40.30
CA ASP A 461 -26.86 -62.62 -40.65
C ASP A 461 -26.11 -61.51 -41.46
N PRO A 462 -24.83 -61.66 -41.89
CA PRO A 462 -23.93 -60.53 -42.18
C PRO A 462 -23.93 -60.02 -43.63
N GLY A 463 -23.58 -58.74 -43.80
CA GLY A 463 -23.37 -58.10 -45.11
C GLY A 463 -22.10 -57.25 -45.15
N THR A 464 -21.08 -57.71 -45.87
CA THR A 464 -19.76 -57.09 -46.00
C THR A 464 -19.81 -55.77 -46.77
N ALA A 465 -19.30 -54.67 -46.20
CA ALA A 465 -19.06 -53.43 -46.92
C ALA A 465 -17.85 -52.65 -46.37
N ASN A 466 -16.82 -52.46 -47.20
CA ASN A 466 -15.66 -51.64 -46.89
C ASN A 466 -16.04 -50.16 -46.73
N PRO A 467 -15.67 -49.48 -45.64
CA PRO A 467 -15.77 -48.03 -45.58
C PRO A 467 -14.67 -47.40 -46.44
N ARG A 468 -15.05 -46.68 -47.51
CA ARG A 468 -14.14 -45.76 -48.21
C ARG A 468 -13.63 -44.71 -47.21
N PRO A 469 -12.33 -44.35 -47.23
CA PRO A 469 -11.85 -43.24 -46.42
C PRO A 469 -12.51 -41.94 -46.90
N GLN A 470 -13.33 -41.33 -46.04
CA GLN A 470 -13.74 -39.95 -46.27
C GLN A 470 -12.53 -39.04 -46.07
N PRO A 471 -12.34 -38.00 -46.91
CA PRO A 471 -11.28 -37.04 -46.70
C PRO A 471 -11.51 -36.33 -45.36
N SER A 472 -10.51 -36.40 -44.48
CA SER A 472 -10.50 -35.69 -43.22
C SER A 472 -10.64 -34.19 -43.48
N ILE A 473 -11.76 -33.61 -43.06
CA ILE A 473 -11.93 -32.15 -43.00
C ILE A 473 -10.74 -31.58 -42.22
N PRO A 474 -10.00 -30.58 -42.75
CA PRO A 474 -8.88 -29.98 -42.04
C PRO A 474 -9.31 -29.52 -40.65
N LYS A 475 -8.55 -29.86 -39.60
CA LYS A 475 -8.76 -29.32 -38.25
C LYS A 475 -8.80 -27.80 -38.35
N LEU A 476 -9.97 -27.20 -38.13
CA LEU A 476 -10.15 -25.76 -38.18
C LEU A 476 -9.15 -25.13 -37.20
N ALA A 477 -8.26 -24.27 -37.69
CA ALA A 477 -7.21 -23.70 -36.85
C ALA A 477 -7.85 -23.01 -35.64
N GLU A 478 -7.41 -23.39 -34.43
CA GLU A 478 -7.91 -22.77 -33.20
C GLU A 478 -7.68 -21.26 -33.28
N LEU A 479 -8.76 -20.48 -33.24
CA LEU A 479 -8.68 -19.03 -33.29
C LEU A 479 -7.77 -18.52 -32.15
N PRO A 480 -6.81 -17.65 -32.45
CA PRO A 480 -5.83 -17.21 -31.46
C PRO A 480 -6.51 -16.48 -30.28
N HIS A 481 -6.14 -16.83 -29.05
CA HIS A 481 -6.78 -16.27 -27.86
C HIS A 481 -6.26 -14.83 -27.60
N PRO A 482 -7.13 -13.82 -27.34
CA PRO A 482 -6.73 -12.41 -27.23
C PRO A 482 -5.67 -12.06 -26.17
N SER A 483 -5.45 -12.92 -25.16
CA SER A 483 -4.38 -12.75 -24.16
C SER A 483 -2.98 -13.18 -24.66
N LYS A 484 -2.92 -13.94 -25.76
CA LYS A 484 -1.68 -14.44 -26.37
C LYS A 484 -1.44 -13.82 -27.75
N THR A 485 -2.46 -13.25 -28.40
CA THR A 485 -2.35 -12.66 -29.73
C THR A 485 -3.03 -11.30 -29.76
N PHE A 486 -2.30 -10.29 -30.23
CA PHE A 486 -2.83 -8.93 -30.32
C PHE A 486 -4.01 -8.90 -31.28
N THR A 487 -5.15 -8.42 -30.79
CA THR A 487 -6.37 -8.27 -31.59
C THR A 487 -6.91 -6.86 -31.38
N PRO A 488 -6.98 -6.03 -32.44
CA PRO A 488 -7.58 -4.70 -32.38
C PRO A 488 -9.00 -4.69 -31.80
N SER A 489 -9.35 -3.62 -31.10
CA SER A 489 -10.70 -3.40 -30.55
C SER A 489 -11.60 -2.68 -31.56
N PRO A 490 -12.91 -2.97 -31.61
CA PRO A 490 -13.88 -2.18 -32.37
C PRO A 490 -14.21 -0.81 -31.75
N TRP A 491 -13.85 -0.59 -30.48
CA TRP A 491 -14.28 0.59 -29.69
C TRP A 491 -13.24 1.70 -29.56
N TYR A 492 -11.97 1.42 -29.81
CA TYR A 492 -10.86 2.36 -29.64
C TYR A 492 -9.70 2.00 -30.57
N ASP A 493 -8.83 2.97 -30.85
CA ASP A 493 -7.52 2.71 -31.45
C ASP A 493 -6.44 2.63 -30.37
N CYS A 494 -5.59 1.61 -30.47
CA CYS A 494 -4.42 1.45 -29.60
C CYS A 494 -3.34 2.44 -30.06
N PRO A 495 -2.57 3.10 -29.16
CA PRO A 495 -1.48 3.97 -29.57
C PRO A 495 -0.49 3.22 -30.46
N SER A 496 -0.08 3.82 -31.59
CA SER A 496 0.67 3.11 -32.65
C SER A 496 2.00 2.48 -32.19
N VAL A 497 2.63 3.06 -31.16
CA VAL A 497 3.84 2.50 -30.51
C VAL A 497 3.53 1.22 -29.74
N TRP A 498 2.41 1.19 -29.02
CA TRP A 498 1.90 0.02 -28.28
C TRP A 498 1.41 -1.07 -29.23
N GLU A 499 0.63 -0.71 -30.24
CA GLU A 499 0.19 -1.64 -31.27
C GLU A 499 1.37 -2.35 -31.94
N ARG A 500 2.43 -1.60 -32.31
CA ARG A 500 3.61 -2.19 -32.97
C ARG A 500 4.33 -3.19 -32.07
N ALA A 501 4.58 -2.84 -30.80
CA ALA A 501 5.23 -3.73 -29.85
C ALA A 501 4.38 -4.97 -29.53
N LEU A 502 3.06 -4.81 -29.34
CA LEU A 502 2.14 -5.91 -29.08
C LEU A 502 1.99 -6.85 -30.29
N ARG A 503 2.02 -6.31 -31.52
CA ARG A 503 2.08 -7.12 -32.76
C ARG A 503 3.40 -7.87 -32.87
N ALA A 504 4.53 -7.24 -32.57
CA ALA A 504 5.85 -7.87 -32.64
C ALA A 504 6.04 -9.01 -31.62
N ALA A 505 5.44 -8.89 -30.43
CA ALA A 505 5.44 -9.93 -29.40
C ALA A 505 4.35 -11.01 -29.56
N SER A 506 3.59 -10.98 -30.66
CA SER A 506 2.41 -11.81 -30.89
C SER A 506 2.63 -12.79 -32.07
N PRO A 507 2.29 -14.09 -31.95
CA PRO A 507 1.65 -14.74 -30.80
C PRO A 507 2.66 -15.13 -29.70
N VAL A 508 2.25 -14.93 -28.45
CA VAL A 508 3.00 -15.38 -27.27
C VAL A 508 2.90 -16.90 -27.13
N ILE A 509 4.02 -17.54 -26.76
CA ILE A 509 4.13 -18.99 -26.55
C ILE A 509 3.05 -19.49 -25.56
N ARG A 510 2.43 -20.63 -25.88
CA ARG A 510 1.46 -21.27 -24.99
C ARG A 510 2.18 -21.88 -23.78
N THR A 511 1.69 -21.56 -22.59
CA THR A 511 2.19 -22.04 -21.30
C THR A 511 1.11 -22.85 -20.59
N VAL A 512 1.50 -23.71 -19.64
CA VAL A 512 0.55 -24.47 -18.81
C VAL A 512 -0.21 -23.55 -17.83
N SER A 513 0.45 -22.49 -17.36
CA SER A 513 -0.14 -21.48 -16.48
C SER A 513 -1.23 -20.64 -17.17
N SER A 514 -2.34 -20.42 -16.45
CA SER A 514 -3.43 -19.57 -16.91
C SER A 514 -3.09 -18.08 -16.73
N ALA A 515 -3.37 -17.28 -17.76
CA ALA A 515 -3.20 -15.82 -17.69
C ALA A 515 -4.10 -15.19 -16.62
N MET A 516 -3.50 -14.41 -15.72
CA MET A 516 -4.19 -13.72 -14.60
C MET A 516 -4.14 -12.20 -14.74
N TYR A 517 -5.14 -11.52 -14.17
CA TYR A 517 -5.36 -10.07 -14.28
C TYR A 517 -5.89 -9.50 -12.95
N PHE A 518 -5.43 -8.30 -12.57
CA PHE A 518 -5.88 -7.60 -11.36
C PHE A 518 -7.31 -7.06 -11.46
N TYR A 519 -7.73 -6.73 -12.68
CA TYR A 519 -9.05 -6.20 -13.03
C TYR A 519 -9.56 -6.95 -14.28
N PRO A 520 -10.87 -7.02 -14.60
CA PRO A 520 -11.35 -7.73 -15.78
C PRO A 520 -10.53 -7.45 -17.05
N PRO A 521 -10.13 -8.48 -17.84
CA PRO A 521 -9.43 -8.27 -19.10
C PRO A 521 -10.29 -7.47 -20.09
N PRO A 522 -9.76 -6.43 -20.76
CA PRO A 522 -10.57 -5.58 -21.64
C PRO A 522 -11.25 -6.32 -22.79
N PHE A 523 -10.64 -7.42 -23.27
CA PHE A 523 -11.19 -8.27 -24.32
C PHE A 523 -12.46 -9.06 -23.92
N LEU A 524 -12.91 -8.97 -22.66
CA LEU A 524 -14.21 -9.46 -22.22
C LEU A 524 -15.31 -8.38 -22.28
N LEU A 525 -14.93 -7.12 -22.51
CA LEU A 525 -15.80 -5.93 -22.47
C LEU A 525 -15.94 -5.27 -23.84
N ASP A 526 -14.96 -5.45 -24.72
CA ASP A 526 -14.95 -4.98 -26.12
C ASP A 526 -15.80 -5.85 -27.09
N THR A 527 -16.31 -7.00 -26.62
CA THR A 527 -17.19 -7.88 -27.37
C THR A 527 -18.60 -7.31 -27.51
N VAL A 528 -19.35 -7.85 -28.48
CA VAL A 528 -20.67 -7.34 -28.88
C VAL A 528 -21.61 -8.52 -29.14
N PRO A 529 -22.90 -8.47 -28.76
CA PRO A 529 -23.86 -9.51 -29.15
C PRO A 529 -24.08 -9.53 -30.67
N SER A 530 -24.36 -10.71 -31.23
CA SER A 530 -24.46 -10.93 -32.68
C SER A 530 -25.64 -10.21 -33.33
N ASN A 531 -26.61 -9.75 -32.52
CA ASN A 531 -27.81 -9.03 -32.94
C ASN A 531 -27.72 -7.50 -32.80
N ALA A 532 -26.59 -6.96 -32.32
CA ALA A 532 -26.43 -5.53 -32.11
C ALA A 532 -26.04 -4.79 -33.41
N SER A 533 -26.73 -3.69 -33.72
CA SER A 533 -26.34 -2.82 -34.82
C SER A 533 -25.14 -1.95 -34.41
N LEU A 534 -23.95 -2.29 -34.93
CA LEU A 534 -22.70 -1.61 -34.57
C LEU A 534 -22.37 -0.38 -35.43
N HIS A 535 -22.91 -0.31 -36.65
CA HIS A 535 -22.45 0.61 -37.70
C HIS A 535 -22.58 2.10 -37.38
N SER A 536 -23.34 2.49 -36.36
CA SER A 536 -23.51 3.88 -35.93
C SER A 536 -22.88 4.20 -34.56
N ILE A 537 -22.26 3.23 -33.88
CA ILE A 537 -21.86 3.35 -32.46
C ILE A 537 -20.38 3.01 -32.23
N ALA A 538 -19.84 2.02 -32.94
CA ALA A 538 -18.43 1.63 -32.86
C ALA A 538 -17.63 2.32 -33.98
N PRO A 539 -16.46 2.92 -33.70
CA PRO A 539 -15.59 3.48 -34.74
C PRO A 539 -15.12 2.45 -35.78
N HIS A 540 -14.96 1.18 -35.35
CA HIS A 540 -14.38 0.11 -36.18
C HIS A 540 -15.24 -1.17 -36.10
N PRO A 541 -16.46 -1.17 -36.67
CA PRO A 541 -17.39 -2.30 -36.57
C PRO A 541 -16.84 -3.60 -37.18
N GLU A 542 -15.91 -3.51 -38.12
CA GLU A 542 -15.24 -4.65 -38.77
C GLU A 542 -14.32 -5.45 -37.83
N ARG A 543 -13.93 -4.87 -36.69
CA ARG A 543 -13.09 -5.53 -35.66
C ARG A 543 -13.92 -6.27 -34.60
N ALA A 544 -15.24 -6.24 -34.69
CA ALA A 544 -16.12 -6.74 -33.64
C ALA A 544 -16.07 -8.27 -33.48
N ARG A 545 -16.17 -8.72 -32.22
CA ARG A 545 -16.21 -10.14 -31.85
C ARG A 545 -17.52 -10.46 -31.13
N ALA A 546 -18.19 -11.52 -31.55
CA ALA A 546 -19.49 -11.93 -31.04
C ALA A 546 -19.43 -12.53 -29.63
N ASP A 547 -20.05 -11.90 -28.63
CA ASP A 547 -20.42 -12.52 -27.34
C ASP A 547 -21.78 -11.98 -26.85
N GLU A 548 -22.79 -12.86 -26.84
CA GLU A 548 -24.14 -12.59 -26.34
C GLU A 548 -24.19 -12.11 -24.88
N LYS A 549 -23.10 -12.27 -24.12
CA LYS A 549 -23.02 -11.90 -22.70
C LYS A 549 -22.48 -10.49 -22.47
N ALA A 550 -22.00 -9.80 -23.50
CA ALA A 550 -21.27 -8.54 -23.35
C ALA A 550 -22.03 -7.48 -22.51
N TYR A 551 -23.32 -7.25 -22.78
CA TYR A 551 -24.11 -6.27 -22.00
C TYR A 551 -24.27 -6.69 -20.53
N ARG A 552 -24.44 -7.98 -20.24
CA ARG A 552 -24.49 -8.51 -18.87
C ARG A 552 -23.15 -8.34 -18.16
N TYR A 553 -22.03 -8.58 -18.86
CA TYR A 553 -20.69 -8.37 -18.32
C TYR A 553 -20.46 -6.89 -17.96
N LEU A 554 -20.87 -5.96 -18.82
CA LEU A 554 -20.76 -4.52 -18.58
C LEU A 554 -21.64 -4.06 -17.40
N HIS A 555 -22.93 -4.43 -17.38
CA HIS A 555 -23.85 -4.06 -16.30
C HIS A 555 -23.47 -4.69 -14.95
N ASN A 556 -23.04 -5.96 -14.95
CA ASN A 556 -22.56 -6.60 -13.73
C ASN A 556 -21.22 -6.02 -13.26
N LEU A 557 -20.29 -5.67 -14.17
CA LEU A 557 -19.05 -4.98 -13.81
C LEU A 557 -19.36 -3.65 -13.15
N ALA A 558 -20.24 -2.84 -13.73
CA ALA A 558 -20.68 -1.59 -13.15
C ALA A 558 -21.21 -1.80 -11.71
N ARG A 559 -22.03 -2.83 -11.47
CA ARG A 559 -22.53 -3.16 -10.11
C ARG A 559 -21.42 -3.52 -9.14
N ILE A 560 -20.45 -4.36 -9.54
CA ILE A 560 -19.40 -4.86 -8.63
C ILE A 560 -18.12 -4.00 -8.63
N ARG A 561 -18.12 -2.90 -9.38
CA ARG A 561 -16.95 -2.04 -9.67
C ARG A 561 -16.21 -1.59 -8.42
N ARG A 562 -16.94 -1.12 -7.41
CA ARG A 562 -16.37 -0.69 -6.12
C ARG A 562 -15.68 -1.87 -5.43
N PHE A 563 -16.38 -2.99 -5.22
CA PHE A 563 -15.81 -4.20 -4.63
C PHE A 563 -14.51 -4.64 -5.32
N VAL A 564 -14.49 -4.72 -6.66
CA VAL A 564 -13.29 -5.17 -7.38
C VAL A 564 -12.13 -4.18 -7.32
N ARG A 565 -12.37 -2.86 -7.14
CA ARG A 565 -11.33 -1.87 -6.84
C ARG A 565 -10.72 -2.08 -5.45
N VAL A 566 -11.56 -2.14 -4.40
CA VAL A 566 -11.09 -2.31 -3.00
C VAL A 566 -10.27 -3.59 -2.85
N ARG A 567 -10.76 -4.67 -3.46
CA ARG A 567 -10.13 -5.99 -3.46
C ARG A 567 -8.65 -5.95 -3.86
N ILE A 568 -8.22 -5.09 -4.79
CA ILE A 568 -6.83 -5.03 -5.28
C ILE A 568 -5.80 -4.85 -4.14
N PHE A 569 -6.20 -4.19 -3.04
CA PHE A 569 -5.32 -3.83 -1.93
C PHE A 569 -5.71 -4.39 -0.57
N ASP A 570 -6.84 -5.12 -0.47
CA ASP A 570 -7.32 -5.67 0.79
C ASP A 570 -7.13 -7.20 0.84
N PRO A 571 -6.15 -7.71 1.62
CA PRO A 571 -5.93 -9.14 1.77
C PRO A 571 -7.14 -9.89 2.35
N SER A 572 -7.98 -9.23 3.15
CA SER A 572 -9.20 -9.83 3.71
C SER A 572 -10.27 -10.07 2.63
N LEU A 573 -10.24 -9.30 1.54
CA LEU A 573 -11.08 -9.48 0.36
C LEU A 573 -10.45 -10.43 -0.68
N SER A 574 -9.36 -11.12 -0.34
CA SER A 574 -8.56 -11.98 -1.22
C SER A 574 -8.07 -11.20 -2.44
N HIS A 575 -7.01 -10.40 -2.26
CA HIS A 575 -6.44 -9.49 -3.27
C HIS A 575 -5.76 -10.15 -4.50
N GLU A 576 -5.75 -11.47 -4.61
CA GLU A 576 -5.05 -12.19 -5.68
C GLU A 576 -5.58 -11.84 -7.10
N PRO A 577 -4.74 -11.78 -8.13
CA PRO A 577 -5.21 -11.63 -9.50
C PRO A 577 -6.08 -12.82 -9.92
N LEU A 578 -7.14 -12.59 -10.70
CA LEU A 578 -8.03 -13.67 -11.15
C LEU A 578 -7.67 -14.14 -12.57
N THR A 579 -7.86 -15.43 -12.83
CA THR A 579 -7.78 -15.99 -14.19
C THR A 579 -8.91 -15.47 -15.08
N ILE A 580 -8.76 -15.61 -16.40
CA ILE A 580 -9.81 -15.25 -17.37
C ILE A 580 -11.11 -16.06 -17.14
N GLY A 581 -11.00 -17.32 -16.66
CA GLY A 581 -12.16 -18.16 -16.33
C GLY A 581 -12.93 -17.62 -15.14
N GLU A 582 -12.21 -17.23 -14.09
CA GLU A 582 -12.78 -16.62 -12.89
C GLU A 582 -13.37 -15.24 -13.17
N TRP A 583 -12.70 -14.39 -13.95
CA TRP A 583 -13.28 -13.12 -14.39
C TRP A 583 -14.58 -13.30 -15.18
N ARG A 584 -14.66 -14.30 -16.08
CA ARG A 584 -15.93 -14.63 -16.77
C ARG A 584 -17.03 -15.10 -15.81
N ALA A 585 -16.68 -15.78 -14.72
CA ALA A 585 -17.64 -16.19 -13.69
C ALA A 585 -18.10 -15.00 -12.83
N ALA A 586 -17.16 -14.13 -12.43
CA ALA A 586 -17.42 -12.91 -11.68
C ALA A 586 -18.34 -11.99 -12.49
N LEU A 587 -17.97 -11.68 -13.74
CA LEU A 587 -18.75 -10.87 -14.68
C LEU A 587 -20.11 -11.50 -15.04
N TRP A 588 -20.25 -12.82 -15.03
CA TRP A 588 -21.55 -13.47 -15.19
C TRP A 588 -22.47 -13.23 -13.98
N GLY A 589 -21.92 -13.19 -12.77
CA GLY A 589 -22.67 -12.79 -11.58
C GLY A 589 -23.63 -13.86 -11.02
N ASP A 590 -23.46 -15.14 -11.38
CA ASP A 590 -24.11 -16.26 -10.67
C ASP A 590 -23.29 -16.58 -9.41
N TYR A 591 -23.66 -15.98 -8.28
CA TYR A 591 -23.01 -16.18 -6.99
C TYR A 591 -23.77 -17.18 -6.12
N THR A 592 -24.43 -18.16 -6.74
CA THR A 592 -25.02 -19.32 -6.03
C THR A 592 -24.01 -20.46 -5.91
N MET A 593 -23.93 -21.08 -4.73
CA MET A 593 -23.03 -22.21 -4.49
C MET A 593 -23.56 -23.48 -5.14
N LYS A 594 -22.73 -24.17 -5.93
CA LYS A 594 -23.09 -25.46 -6.54
C LYS A 594 -22.48 -26.58 -5.71
N THR A 595 -23.30 -27.14 -4.83
CA THR A 595 -22.95 -28.17 -3.84
C THR A 595 -23.00 -29.59 -4.40
N HIS A 596 -23.85 -29.86 -5.40
CA HIS A 596 -23.94 -31.17 -6.03
C HIS A 596 -22.77 -31.38 -7.01
N PRO A 597 -22.11 -32.55 -7.03
CA PRO A 597 -21.07 -32.84 -8.01
C PRO A 597 -21.63 -32.77 -9.44
N PRO A 598 -20.81 -32.41 -10.44
CA PRO A 598 -21.24 -32.41 -11.83
C PRO A 598 -21.62 -33.83 -12.25
N GLN A 599 -22.72 -33.95 -12.98
CA GLN A 599 -23.20 -35.24 -13.51
C GLN A 599 -22.10 -35.91 -14.35
N PRO A 600 -21.85 -37.23 -14.18
CA PRO A 600 -20.89 -37.95 -14.99
C PRO A 600 -21.45 -38.17 -16.40
N SER A 601 -21.17 -37.24 -17.31
CA SER A 601 -21.38 -37.39 -18.75
C SER A 601 -20.04 -37.33 -19.50
N GLY A 602 -19.77 -38.33 -20.33
CA GLY A 602 -18.53 -38.46 -21.08
C GLY A 602 -17.42 -39.21 -20.33
N MET A 603 -16.17 -38.90 -20.67
CA MET A 603 -14.99 -39.62 -20.18
C MET A 603 -14.57 -39.16 -18.77
N PRO A 604 -13.77 -39.95 -18.02
CA PRO A 604 -13.23 -39.53 -16.71
C PRO A 604 -12.37 -38.25 -16.76
N SER A 605 -11.87 -37.86 -17.93
CA SER A 605 -11.26 -36.55 -18.20
C SER A 605 -12.27 -35.40 -18.15
N ASP A 606 -13.46 -35.60 -18.70
CA ASP A 606 -14.52 -34.61 -18.79
C ASP A 606 -15.11 -34.34 -17.41
N LEU A 607 -15.34 -35.38 -16.61
CA LEU A 607 -15.74 -35.24 -15.21
C LEU A 607 -14.70 -34.43 -14.41
N ARG A 608 -13.40 -34.76 -14.52
CA ARG A 608 -12.32 -34.00 -13.86
C ARG A 608 -12.21 -32.55 -14.34
N ARG A 609 -12.55 -32.27 -15.61
CA ARG A 609 -12.63 -30.90 -16.15
C ARG A 609 -13.88 -30.16 -15.67
N ALA A 610 -15.02 -30.86 -15.52
CA ALA A 610 -16.26 -30.31 -15.00
C ALA A 610 -16.14 -29.96 -13.50
N VAL A 611 -15.51 -30.84 -12.71
CA VAL A 611 -15.20 -30.62 -11.30
C VAL A 611 -14.32 -29.37 -11.13
N ARG A 612 -13.17 -29.30 -11.81
CA ARG A 612 -12.30 -28.10 -11.76
C ARG A 612 -13.03 -26.80 -12.12
N ARG A 613 -13.80 -26.78 -13.21
CA ARG A 613 -14.63 -25.61 -13.60
C ARG A 613 -15.70 -25.26 -12.56
N GLN A 614 -16.21 -26.23 -11.81
CA GLN A 614 -17.16 -26.01 -10.72
C GLN A 614 -16.46 -25.48 -9.48
N ASP A 615 -15.25 -25.96 -9.18
CA ASP A 615 -14.43 -25.49 -8.05
C ASP A 615 -13.92 -24.06 -8.26
N GLU A 616 -13.45 -23.72 -9.47
CA GLU A 616 -13.13 -22.35 -9.92
C GLU A 616 -14.34 -21.42 -9.72
N ARG A 617 -15.51 -21.81 -10.24
CA ARG A 617 -16.76 -21.05 -10.06
C ARG A 617 -17.13 -20.91 -8.59
N ASN A 618 -17.08 -21.99 -7.82
CA ASN A 618 -17.37 -21.95 -6.38
C ASN A 618 -16.34 -21.08 -5.62
N GLY A 619 -15.10 -20.95 -6.12
CA GLY A 619 -14.10 -20.00 -5.63
C GLY A 619 -14.54 -18.56 -5.81
N VAL A 620 -14.91 -18.17 -7.03
CA VAL A 620 -15.47 -16.84 -7.32
C VAL A 620 -16.78 -16.61 -6.58
N THR A 621 -17.63 -17.63 -6.44
CA THR A 621 -18.84 -17.53 -5.62
C THR A 621 -18.49 -17.25 -4.16
N ARG A 622 -17.47 -17.91 -3.57
CA ARG A 622 -17.02 -17.63 -2.19
C ARG A 622 -16.54 -16.19 -2.07
N LEU A 623 -15.74 -15.73 -3.02
CA LEU A 623 -15.26 -14.35 -3.10
C LEU A 623 -16.42 -13.34 -3.16
N CYS A 624 -17.35 -13.51 -4.09
CA CYS A 624 -18.42 -12.52 -4.29
C CYS A 624 -19.50 -12.58 -3.22
N SER A 625 -20.09 -13.75 -2.89
CA SER A 625 -21.24 -13.80 -1.97
C SER A 625 -20.91 -14.00 -0.50
N ARG A 626 -19.78 -14.64 -0.14
CA ARG A 626 -19.38 -14.81 1.28
C ARG A 626 -18.46 -13.68 1.75
N VAL A 627 -17.46 -13.33 0.96
CA VAL A 627 -16.49 -12.29 1.33
C VAL A 627 -17.05 -10.90 0.98
N GLY A 628 -17.38 -10.65 -0.28
CA GLY A 628 -17.96 -9.38 -0.73
C GLY A 628 -19.44 -9.15 -0.41
N GLN A 629 -20.14 -10.13 0.18
CA GLN A 629 -21.59 -10.10 0.49
C GLN A 629 -22.51 -9.78 -0.71
N LEU A 630 -21.99 -9.89 -1.94
CA LEU A 630 -22.66 -9.50 -3.17
C LEU A 630 -23.81 -10.44 -3.52
N ARG A 631 -24.94 -9.85 -3.89
CA ARG A 631 -26.10 -10.57 -4.42
C ARG A 631 -25.84 -11.02 -5.86
N SER A 632 -26.41 -12.17 -6.22
CA SER A 632 -26.38 -12.68 -7.59
C SER A 632 -27.08 -11.71 -8.55
N TYR A 633 -26.59 -11.68 -9.79
CA TYR A 633 -26.97 -10.75 -10.85
C TYR A 633 -28.48 -10.67 -11.11
N ARG A 634 -28.97 -9.44 -11.26
CA ARG A 634 -30.33 -9.09 -11.68
C ARG A 634 -30.26 -8.02 -12.76
N GLY A 635 -30.89 -8.28 -13.91
CA GLY A 635 -30.87 -7.34 -15.05
C GLY A 635 -31.80 -6.14 -14.89
N ASP A 636 -32.77 -6.25 -13.99
CA ASP A 636 -33.68 -5.18 -13.58
C ASP A 636 -33.09 -4.23 -12.53
N GLU A 637 -31.90 -4.57 -11.99
CA GLU A 637 -31.21 -3.73 -11.01
C GLU A 637 -30.61 -2.48 -11.67
N SER A 638 -30.83 -1.33 -11.04
CA SER A 638 -30.25 -0.06 -11.48
C SER A 638 -28.91 0.17 -10.80
N VAL A 639 -27.89 0.50 -11.58
CA VAL A 639 -26.54 0.80 -11.12
C VAL A 639 -26.30 2.31 -11.21
N GLU A 640 -25.64 2.87 -10.20
CA GLU A 640 -25.25 4.26 -10.12
C GLU A 640 -23.72 4.38 -10.29
N TRP A 641 -23.27 5.26 -11.18
CA TRP A 641 -21.85 5.57 -11.39
C TRP A 641 -21.68 7.05 -11.73
N LEU A 642 -20.98 7.79 -10.85
CA LEU A 642 -20.93 9.26 -10.90
C LEU A 642 -22.36 9.82 -10.89
N ALA A 643 -22.66 10.78 -11.77
CA ALA A 643 -24.02 11.30 -11.98
C ALA A 643 -24.90 10.43 -12.90
N ALA A 644 -24.38 9.34 -13.45
CA ALA A 644 -25.13 8.47 -14.36
C ALA A 644 -25.80 7.32 -13.60
N ARG A 645 -27.06 7.04 -13.94
CA ARG A 645 -27.83 5.91 -13.42
C ARG A 645 -28.41 5.12 -14.59
N GLY A 646 -28.17 3.82 -14.62
CA GLY A 646 -28.56 2.96 -15.74
C GLY A 646 -29.03 1.58 -15.30
N ASN A 647 -29.86 0.95 -16.11
CA ASN A 647 -30.14 -0.49 -16.04
C ASN A 647 -29.41 -1.21 -17.20
N LEU A 648 -29.70 -2.49 -17.43
CA LEU A 648 -29.10 -3.25 -18.54
C LEU A 648 -29.38 -2.63 -19.93
N GLU A 649 -30.58 -2.09 -20.14
CA GLU A 649 -31.01 -1.47 -21.40
C GLU A 649 -30.32 -0.12 -21.63
N SER A 650 -30.15 0.68 -20.57
CA SER A 650 -29.35 1.91 -20.61
C SER A 650 -27.90 1.63 -21.01
N ILE A 651 -27.26 0.63 -20.39
CA ILE A 651 -25.86 0.26 -20.67
C ILE A 651 -25.71 -0.39 -22.06
N ALA A 652 -26.76 -1.02 -22.60
CA ALA A 652 -26.76 -1.55 -23.95
C ALA A 652 -26.88 -0.45 -25.02
N SER A 653 -27.59 0.64 -24.71
CA SER A 653 -27.92 1.73 -25.63
C SER A 653 -26.91 2.88 -25.60
N ASP A 654 -26.35 3.20 -24.43
CA ASP A 654 -25.37 4.27 -24.24
C ASP A 654 -23.92 3.73 -24.28
N PRO A 655 -23.15 4.01 -25.35
CA PRO A 655 -21.77 3.53 -25.47
C PRO A 655 -20.82 4.13 -24.44
N THR A 656 -21.15 5.25 -23.78
CA THR A 656 -20.24 5.89 -22.82
C THR A 656 -19.97 5.01 -21.61
N TRP A 657 -20.96 4.21 -21.17
CA TRP A 657 -20.76 3.18 -20.13
C TRP A 657 -19.71 2.15 -20.56
N ARG A 658 -19.87 1.58 -21.76
CA ARG A 658 -18.93 0.59 -22.30
C ARG A 658 -17.53 1.18 -22.43
N LEU A 659 -17.41 2.35 -23.05
CA LEU A 659 -16.13 2.99 -23.29
C LEU A 659 -15.39 3.30 -21.99
N ARG A 660 -16.07 3.83 -20.97
CA ARG A 660 -15.45 4.11 -19.66
C ARG A 660 -15.04 2.84 -18.92
N LEU A 661 -15.85 1.77 -18.96
CA LEU A 661 -15.50 0.48 -18.34
C LEU A 661 -14.32 -0.20 -19.04
N ILE A 662 -14.24 -0.12 -20.38
CA ILE A 662 -13.09 -0.58 -21.16
C ILE A 662 -11.85 0.23 -20.78
N TRP A 663 -11.92 1.56 -20.80
CA TRP A 663 -10.79 2.41 -20.43
C TRP A 663 -10.30 2.13 -19.00
N GLU A 664 -11.20 2.00 -18.01
CA GLU A 664 -10.82 1.69 -16.64
C GLU A 664 -10.16 0.30 -16.52
N SER A 665 -10.65 -0.66 -17.31
CA SER A 665 -10.09 -2.01 -17.42
C SER A 665 -8.71 -2.03 -18.06
N HIS A 666 -8.45 -1.13 -19.02
CA HIS A 666 -7.13 -0.89 -19.56
C HIS A 666 -6.20 -0.25 -18.53
N GLU A 667 -6.61 0.89 -17.99
CA GLU A 667 -5.78 1.72 -17.12
C GLU A 667 -5.41 1.02 -15.80
N THR A 668 -6.37 0.36 -15.15
CA THR A 668 -6.15 -0.35 -13.88
C THR A 668 -5.21 -1.54 -14.07
N ASN A 669 -5.41 -2.35 -15.13
CA ASN A 669 -4.51 -3.46 -15.41
C ASN A 669 -3.13 -2.96 -15.82
N TYR A 670 -3.03 -1.96 -16.71
CA TYR A 670 -1.75 -1.39 -17.14
C TYR A 670 -0.91 -0.91 -15.94
N ARG A 671 -1.46 -0.06 -15.08
CA ARG A 671 -0.75 0.48 -13.90
C ARG A 671 -0.35 -0.63 -12.92
N ALA A 672 -1.25 -1.58 -12.65
CA ALA A 672 -0.97 -2.70 -11.75
C ALA A 672 0.05 -3.70 -12.33
N GLU A 673 0.03 -3.94 -13.64
CA GLU A 673 1.00 -4.78 -14.36
C GLU A 673 2.41 -4.18 -14.35
N VAL A 674 2.54 -2.87 -14.58
CA VAL A 674 3.83 -2.16 -14.45
C VAL A 674 4.36 -2.23 -13.02
N MET A 675 3.51 -1.97 -12.02
CA MET A 675 3.89 -2.03 -10.60
C MET A 675 4.27 -3.44 -10.14
N ALA A 676 3.54 -4.47 -10.60
CA ALA A 676 3.85 -5.86 -10.30
C ALA A 676 5.15 -6.33 -10.98
N LEU A 677 5.39 -5.93 -12.24
CA LEU A 677 6.65 -6.23 -12.94
C LEU A 677 7.84 -5.53 -12.27
N ASP A 678 7.69 -4.26 -11.88
CA ASP A 678 8.75 -3.54 -11.16
C ASP A 678 9.08 -4.20 -9.82
N THR A 679 8.04 -4.58 -9.08
CA THR A 679 8.18 -5.31 -7.81
C THR A 679 8.92 -6.63 -8.03
N LEU A 680 8.57 -7.40 -9.07
CA LEU A 680 9.25 -8.65 -9.39
C LEU A 680 10.75 -8.47 -9.70
N LEU A 681 11.09 -7.42 -10.45
CA LEU A 681 12.45 -7.23 -10.99
C LEU A 681 13.42 -6.52 -10.03
N VAL A 682 12.91 -5.67 -9.14
CA VAL A 682 13.75 -4.70 -8.39
C VAL A 682 13.66 -4.85 -6.87
N HIS A 683 12.51 -5.29 -6.35
CA HIS A 683 12.27 -5.35 -4.90
C HIS A 683 13.08 -6.48 -4.26
N LYS A 684 13.71 -6.19 -3.11
CA LYS A 684 14.47 -7.16 -2.33
C LYS A 684 13.76 -7.44 -1.02
N SER A 685 13.74 -8.70 -0.59
CA SER A 685 13.13 -9.13 0.69
C SER A 685 13.72 -8.44 1.94
N SER A 686 14.92 -7.85 1.84
CA SER A 686 15.58 -7.07 2.89
C SER A 686 15.20 -5.59 2.93
N TRP A 687 14.33 -5.10 2.04
CA TRP A 687 13.96 -3.69 2.03
C TRP A 687 13.07 -3.30 3.22
N LEU A 688 13.38 -2.15 3.80
CA LEU A 688 12.50 -1.45 4.71
C LEU A 688 11.31 -0.86 3.93
N GLU A 689 10.17 -0.71 4.60
CA GLU A 689 8.93 -0.22 3.97
C GLU A 689 9.11 1.13 3.27
N ILE A 690 9.93 2.01 3.85
CA ILE A 690 10.21 3.33 3.27
C ILE A 690 10.91 3.23 1.90
N HIS A 691 11.86 2.30 1.72
CA HIS A 691 12.54 2.08 0.43
C HIS A 691 11.58 1.47 -0.61
N ARG A 692 10.60 0.69 -0.17
CA ARG A 692 9.52 0.22 -1.04
C ARG A 692 8.65 1.39 -1.49
N TRP A 693 8.19 2.24 -0.57
CA TRP A 693 7.40 3.43 -0.91
C TRP A 693 8.14 4.42 -1.81
N GLU A 694 9.47 4.60 -1.62
CA GLU A 694 10.31 5.39 -2.54
C GLU A 694 10.27 4.83 -3.96
N ARG A 695 10.29 3.50 -4.10
CA ARG A 695 10.18 2.84 -5.40
C ARG A 695 8.76 2.90 -5.97
N GLU A 696 7.74 2.62 -5.17
CA GLU A 696 6.33 2.73 -5.58
C GLU A 696 5.99 4.16 -6.05
N ALA A 697 6.48 5.20 -5.37
CA ALA A 697 6.33 6.59 -5.79
C ALA A 697 7.06 6.91 -7.10
N LEU A 698 8.24 6.33 -7.31
CA LEU A 698 8.95 6.46 -8.58
C LEU A 698 8.19 5.77 -9.72
N VAL A 699 7.63 4.58 -9.50
CA VAL A 699 6.81 3.87 -10.50
C VAL A 699 5.51 4.62 -10.78
N SER A 700 4.82 5.13 -9.76
CA SER A 700 3.56 5.87 -9.95
C SER A 700 3.74 7.17 -10.72
N SER A 701 4.96 7.71 -10.77
CA SER A 701 5.27 8.91 -11.55
C SER A 701 5.12 8.72 -13.07
N ILE A 702 5.01 7.48 -13.56
CA ILE A 702 4.67 7.19 -14.97
C ILE A 702 3.27 7.71 -15.32
N TRP A 703 2.31 7.70 -14.40
CA TRP A 703 0.90 8.04 -14.66
C TRP A 703 0.38 9.23 -13.85
N GLY A 704 1.27 10.00 -13.21
CA GLY A 704 0.88 11.12 -12.36
C GLY A 704 2.05 11.70 -11.57
N ARG A 705 1.75 12.36 -10.46
CA ARG A 705 2.79 12.79 -9.50
C ARG A 705 3.30 11.58 -8.69
N PRO A 706 4.56 11.59 -8.21
CA PRO A 706 5.09 10.51 -7.36
C PRO A 706 4.27 10.36 -6.06
N SER A 707 3.67 9.18 -5.85
CA SER A 707 2.67 8.93 -4.80
C SER A 707 2.70 7.45 -4.32
N SER A 708 1.57 6.76 -4.15
CA SER A 708 1.51 5.36 -3.70
C SER A 708 1.21 4.33 -4.79
N ALA A 709 1.40 3.06 -4.46
CA ALA A 709 0.87 1.94 -5.25
C ALA A 709 -0.66 1.98 -5.40
N VAL A 710 -1.41 2.62 -4.51
CA VAL A 710 -2.89 2.71 -4.59
C VAL A 710 -3.35 3.45 -5.85
N THR A 711 -2.52 4.35 -6.39
CA THR A 711 -2.82 5.11 -7.63
C THR A 711 -2.92 4.27 -8.91
N VAL A 712 -2.70 2.95 -8.85
CA VAL A 712 -3.11 2.05 -9.94
C VAL A 712 -4.63 2.03 -10.13
N ILE A 713 -5.41 2.36 -9.09
CA ILE A 713 -6.83 2.65 -9.21
C ILE A 713 -6.95 4.08 -9.75
N PRO A 714 -7.43 4.28 -10.99
CA PRO A 714 -7.50 5.62 -11.55
C PRO A 714 -8.66 6.41 -10.95
N GLU A 715 -8.50 7.74 -10.93
CA GLU A 715 -9.51 8.68 -10.45
C GLU A 715 -10.82 8.55 -11.24
N GLU A 716 -11.95 8.86 -10.59
CA GLU A 716 -13.27 8.69 -11.21
C GLU A 716 -13.67 9.87 -12.09
N GLN A 717 -13.05 11.03 -11.85
CA GLN A 717 -13.13 12.22 -12.68
C GLN A 717 -11.72 12.49 -13.19
N ILE A 718 -11.48 12.21 -14.47
CA ILE A 718 -10.22 12.56 -15.13
C ILE A 718 -10.49 13.75 -16.03
N ASP A 719 -9.62 14.75 -15.95
CA ASP A 719 -9.65 15.88 -16.85
C ASP A 719 -9.41 15.41 -18.29
N LYS A 720 -10.24 15.92 -19.19
CA LYS A 720 -10.42 15.43 -20.56
C LYS A 720 -9.14 15.30 -21.41
N ASN A 721 -8.03 15.91 -20.99
CA ASN A 721 -6.79 16.02 -21.75
C ASN A 721 -5.61 15.19 -21.19
N GLU A 722 -5.78 14.37 -20.15
CA GLU A 722 -4.65 13.71 -19.47
C GLU A 722 -4.08 12.45 -20.16
N PHE A 723 -4.17 12.32 -21.50
CA PHE A 723 -3.69 11.10 -22.17
C PHE A 723 -2.16 11.05 -22.39
N ARG A 724 -1.48 10.57 -21.35
CA ARG A 724 -0.02 10.43 -21.18
C ARG A 724 0.74 9.57 -22.22
N TRP A 725 0.09 9.05 -23.24
CA TRP A 725 0.69 8.23 -24.30
C TRP A 725 0.44 8.79 -25.71
N GLY A 726 0.07 10.07 -25.81
CA GLY A 726 0.00 10.82 -27.06
C GLY A 726 1.38 11.34 -27.52
N SER A 727 1.40 12.60 -27.94
CA SER A 727 2.57 13.30 -28.52
C SER A 727 2.78 14.70 -27.92
N ASP A 728 2.27 14.92 -26.72
CA ASP A 728 2.31 16.19 -25.98
C ASP A 728 3.40 16.20 -24.90
N GLU A 729 3.48 17.30 -24.14
CA GLU A 729 4.45 17.43 -23.04
C GLU A 729 4.25 16.38 -21.93
N LEU A 730 2.99 15.96 -21.67
CA LEU A 730 2.68 14.91 -20.71
C LEU A 730 3.21 13.54 -21.16
N ALA A 731 3.18 13.25 -22.47
CA ALA A 731 3.79 12.05 -23.03
C ALA A 731 5.33 12.09 -22.95
N VAL A 732 5.95 13.26 -23.17
CA VAL A 732 7.41 13.44 -22.98
C VAL A 732 7.81 13.18 -21.53
N GLU A 733 7.07 13.74 -20.56
CA GLU A 733 7.32 13.46 -19.13
C GLU A 733 7.16 11.97 -18.83
N THR A 734 6.03 11.37 -19.25
CA THR A 734 5.71 9.96 -18.98
C THR A 734 6.77 9.00 -19.52
N VAL A 735 7.25 9.21 -20.75
CA VAL A 735 8.33 8.42 -21.36
C VAL A 735 9.63 8.57 -20.56
N LEU A 736 9.97 9.78 -20.12
CA LEU A 736 11.16 10.02 -19.29
C LEU A 736 11.06 9.35 -17.91
N LYS A 737 9.91 9.44 -17.22
CA LYS A 737 9.69 8.76 -15.92
C LYS A 737 9.78 7.25 -16.06
N PHE A 738 9.22 6.68 -17.13
CA PHE A 738 9.28 5.24 -17.37
C PHE A 738 10.71 4.78 -17.68
N ALA A 739 11.47 5.54 -18.48
CA ALA A 739 12.91 5.27 -18.68
C ALA A 739 13.68 5.29 -17.34
N VAL A 740 13.44 6.28 -16.47
CA VAL A 740 14.02 6.33 -15.11
C VAL A 740 13.67 5.11 -14.28
N VAL A 741 12.41 4.65 -14.31
CA VAL A 741 11.99 3.39 -13.64
C VAL A 741 12.78 2.21 -14.19
N MET A 742 12.82 2.05 -15.51
CA MET A 742 13.48 0.94 -16.21
C MET A 742 14.99 0.86 -15.97
N THR A 743 15.68 1.95 -15.58
CA THR A 743 17.14 1.90 -15.29
C THR A 743 17.57 0.86 -14.25
N ARG A 744 16.64 0.42 -13.38
CA ARG A 744 16.91 -0.63 -12.37
C ARG A 744 16.46 -2.03 -12.81
N TRP A 745 15.85 -2.17 -13.98
CA TRP A 745 15.43 -3.46 -14.52
C TRP A 745 16.64 -4.18 -15.15
N PRO A 746 16.72 -5.51 -15.05
CA PRO A 746 17.73 -6.28 -15.78
C PRO A 746 17.65 -6.02 -17.29
N GLU A 747 18.80 -6.06 -17.97
CA GLU A 747 18.89 -5.94 -19.44
C GLU A 747 18.37 -4.59 -20.01
N CYS A 748 18.24 -3.55 -19.19
CA CYS A 748 17.80 -2.22 -19.62
C CYS A 748 18.72 -1.65 -20.73
N PRO A 749 18.17 -1.22 -21.89
CA PRO A 749 18.95 -0.62 -22.96
C PRO A 749 19.73 0.62 -22.50
N GLN A 750 21.01 0.71 -22.85
CA GLN A 750 21.89 1.82 -22.45
C GLN A 750 21.31 3.20 -22.83
N GLU A 751 20.64 3.30 -23.98
CA GLU A 751 20.00 4.54 -24.42
C GLU A 751 18.91 5.05 -23.46
N LEU A 752 18.19 4.15 -22.78
CA LEU A 752 17.22 4.53 -21.76
C LEU A 752 17.92 4.99 -20.47
N VAL A 753 19.05 4.37 -20.13
CA VAL A 753 19.91 4.79 -19.01
C VAL A 753 20.48 6.18 -19.26
N ASP A 754 20.94 6.47 -20.48
CA ASP A 754 21.51 7.76 -20.87
C ASP A 754 20.46 8.87 -20.84
N VAL A 755 19.25 8.63 -21.36
CA VAL A 755 18.12 9.58 -21.30
C VAL A 755 17.68 9.83 -19.85
N ALA A 756 17.57 8.77 -19.05
CA ALA A 756 17.21 8.88 -17.63
C ALA A 756 18.26 9.68 -16.83
N ALA A 757 19.56 9.44 -17.09
CA ALA A 757 20.66 10.17 -16.46
C ALA A 757 20.73 11.65 -16.91
N ALA A 758 20.38 11.94 -18.17
CA ALA A 758 20.29 13.30 -18.68
C ALA A 758 19.10 14.09 -18.11
N GLY A 759 18.06 13.40 -17.59
CA GLY A 759 16.87 14.03 -17.00
C GLY A 759 16.04 14.86 -17.98
N ARG A 760 16.25 14.70 -19.29
CA ARG A 760 15.57 15.43 -20.36
C ARG A 760 15.51 14.59 -21.63
N LEU A 761 14.44 14.76 -22.39
CA LEU A 761 14.22 14.08 -23.67
C LEU A 761 14.05 15.13 -24.78
N LEU A 762 14.86 15.05 -25.83
CA LEU A 762 14.77 15.98 -26.96
C LEU A 762 13.57 15.62 -27.86
N PRO A 763 12.85 16.61 -28.43
CA PRO A 763 11.72 16.33 -29.34
C PRO A 763 12.09 15.46 -30.55
N SER A 764 13.33 15.56 -31.04
CA SER A 764 13.90 14.71 -32.10
C SER A 764 13.96 13.23 -31.73
N ASP A 765 14.22 12.93 -30.46
CA ASP A 765 14.39 11.58 -29.94
C ASP A 765 13.11 11.00 -29.34
N PHE A 766 12.12 11.85 -29.02
CA PHE A 766 10.89 11.46 -28.31
C PHE A 766 10.25 10.20 -28.88
N LYS A 767 9.92 10.17 -30.19
CA LYS A 767 9.28 9.02 -30.84
C LYS A 767 10.14 7.75 -30.74
N ARG A 768 11.45 7.88 -30.93
CA ARG A 768 12.41 6.77 -30.93
C ARG A 768 12.55 6.16 -29.54
N ILE A 769 12.64 7.00 -28.51
CA ILE A 769 12.72 6.59 -27.10
C ILE A 769 11.37 6.06 -26.61
N GLN A 770 10.24 6.64 -27.02
CA GLN A 770 8.89 6.13 -26.73
C GLN A 770 8.72 4.71 -27.28
N GLU A 771 9.12 4.48 -28.53
CA GLU A 771 9.10 3.14 -29.15
C GLU A 771 10.01 2.16 -28.39
N LEU A 772 11.22 2.57 -27.99
CA LEU A 772 12.16 1.73 -27.23
C LEU A 772 11.66 1.38 -25.81
N VAL A 773 11.07 2.34 -25.09
CA VAL A 773 10.46 2.13 -23.76
C VAL A 773 9.32 1.11 -23.85
N VAL A 774 8.40 1.29 -24.79
CA VAL A 774 7.22 0.41 -24.93
C VAL A 774 7.63 -1.00 -25.38
N ASP A 775 8.54 -1.11 -26.35
CA ASP A 775 9.05 -2.40 -26.83
C ASP A 775 9.82 -3.15 -25.73
N PHE A 776 10.69 -2.47 -24.97
CA PHE A 776 11.39 -3.07 -23.83
C PHE A 776 10.41 -3.52 -22.74
N TYR A 777 9.38 -2.71 -22.41
CA TYR A 777 8.33 -3.11 -21.48
C TYR A 777 7.60 -4.38 -21.95
N VAL A 778 7.08 -4.39 -23.18
CA VAL A 778 6.28 -5.50 -23.71
C VAL A 778 7.11 -6.79 -23.76
N ARG A 779 8.36 -6.73 -24.24
CA ARG A 779 9.27 -7.90 -24.26
C ARG A 779 9.56 -8.43 -22.85
N THR A 780 9.83 -7.54 -21.90
CA THR A 780 10.11 -7.90 -20.50
C THR A 780 8.88 -8.50 -19.81
N PHE A 781 7.70 -7.91 -20.00
CA PHE A 781 6.45 -8.42 -19.45
C PHE A 781 6.12 -9.82 -20.01
N VAL A 782 6.26 -10.01 -21.33
CA VAL A 782 6.03 -11.31 -21.98
C VAL A 782 7.02 -12.37 -21.48
N LYS A 783 8.31 -12.01 -21.27
CA LYS A 783 9.35 -12.89 -20.72
C LYS A 783 8.95 -13.46 -19.34
N HIS A 784 8.34 -12.66 -18.47
CA HIS A 784 8.03 -13.07 -17.09
C HIS A 784 6.62 -13.65 -16.89
N TYR A 785 5.61 -13.16 -17.62
CA TYR A 785 4.20 -13.55 -17.42
C TYR A 785 3.59 -14.35 -18.58
N SER A 786 4.35 -14.55 -19.67
CA SER A 786 3.92 -15.33 -20.85
C SER A 786 2.53 -14.95 -21.39
N ARG A 787 2.15 -13.68 -21.30
CA ARG A 787 0.95 -13.11 -21.95
C ARG A 787 1.26 -11.70 -22.42
N LEU A 788 0.44 -11.19 -23.33
CA LEU A 788 0.53 -9.77 -23.69
C LEU A 788 0.11 -8.90 -22.48
N PRO A 789 0.83 -7.79 -22.21
CA PRO A 789 0.39 -6.79 -21.25
C PRO A 789 -0.85 -6.05 -21.78
N VAL A 790 -1.58 -5.42 -20.88
CA VAL A 790 -2.68 -4.53 -21.22
C VAL A 790 -2.13 -3.13 -21.52
N PRO A 791 -2.31 -2.57 -22.73
CA PRO A 791 -1.84 -1.23 -23.05
C PRO A 791 -2.74 -0.16 -22.40
N PRO A 792 -2.23 1.03 -22.07
CA PRO A 792 -3.06 2.19 -21.76
C PRO A 792 -3.76 2.70 -23.03
N ILE A 793 -4.95 3.28 -22.87
CA ILE A 793 -5.74 3.87 -23.97
C ILE A 793 -6.28 5.25 -23.57
N ALA A 794 -6.65 6.07 -24.56
CA ALA A 794 -7.21 7.39 -24.30
C ALA A 794 -8.52 7.31 -23.50
N TYR A 795 -8.72 8.25 -22.58
CA TYR A 795 -10.00 8.39 -21.88
C TYR A 795 -11.08 8.75 -22.92
N PRO A 796 -12.25 8.08 -22.89
CA PRO A 796 -13.31 8.36 -23.86
C PRO A 796 -13.94 9.71 -23.59
N LEU A 797 -13.57 10.69 -24.42
CA LEU A 797 -14.28 11.95 -24.50
C LEU A 797 -15.74 11.67 -24.85
N ALA A 798 -16.67 12.21 -24.07
CA ALA A 798 -18.05 12.29 -24.51
C ALA A 798 -18.06 13.07 -25.85
N PRO A 799 -18.76 12.58 -26.89
CA PRO A 799 -18.92 13.36 -28.11
C PRO A 799 -19.53 14.72 -27.74
N PRO A 800 -19.12 15.83 -28.38
CA PRO A 800 -19.73 17.12 -28.12
C PRO A 800 -21.24 16.99 -28.34
N CYS A 801 -22.03 17.51 -27.40
CA CYS A 801 -23.48 17.53 -27.53
C CYS A 801 -23.88 18.47 -28.68
N ASN A 802 -23.94 17.94 -29.89
CA ASN A 802 -24.48 18.62 -31.07
C ASN A 802 -25.99 18.83 -30.85
N GLY A 803 -26.37 19.90 -30.16
CA GLY A 803 -27.76 20.05 -29.70
C GLY A 803 -28.12 21.33 -28.94
N SER A 804 -27.39 22.43 -29.14
CA SER A 804 -27.90 23.77 -28.79
C SER A 804 -27.53 24.78 -29.86
N THR A 805 -28.11 24.62 -31.05
CA THR A 805 -28.34 25.76 -31.94
C THR A 805 -29.25 26.73 -31.19
N LEU A 806 -28.66 27.78 -30.61
CA LEU A 806 -29.37 29.01 -30.34
C LEU A 806 -30.02 29.46 -31.66
N ALA A 807 -31.34 29.50 -31.67
CA ALA A 807 -32.07 30.33 -32.61
C ALA A 807 -32.16 31.73 -32.00
N ASP A 808 -31.74 32.72 -32.79
CA ASP A 808 -32.10 34.14 -32.57
C ASP A 808 -33.61 34.36 -32.77
#